data_AF-A0A1V9YMY0-F1
#
_entry.id   AF-A0A1V9YMY0-F1
#
_cell.length_a   1.000
_cell.length_b   1.000
_cell.length_c   1.000
_cell.angle_alpha   90.00
_cell.angle_beta   90.00
_cell.angle_gamma   90.00
#
_symmetry.space_group_name_H-M   'P 1'
#
loop_
_entity.id
_entity.type
_entity.pdbx_description
1 polymer ?
#
loop_
_entity_poly.entity_id
_entity_poly.type
_entity_poly.pdbx_seq_one_letter_code
_entity_poly.pdbx_strand_id
1 'polypeptide(L)'
;MHLRKESSALIKLKHDHPKLYQAARLYRLALKGLDFLVVIVIALDAIINSWTLNDYLGNGHFFVTPVATVRSLDDLSAKYTFAEGGSYRDLSEIGQWMANLTIANMVTKSDSVYAVSASEYPLTPNTVLCPIFVGSYAVDLSKKAAVKLAVAADTTTFYRGNALSHAFTSDQSTRLATRDMNSTQLRALGYVPGRTQTDLRFTREFVVRNTSAPQSLVVAYYRICPRTFCTGCDPVSEMGFSSCNLAMVYDDAKKTLTVTNATVAPDSTYALGLMMPRSSFGVVALWAKLGAIFFAVGGYLASRRTVQWIEVDVTKTTSLWTRLVRTVGPKYFPHPSHAIPYAMFCYNSDIFVFLYSGSVLFDIQNCLIFIRNVHFYNSWAPQFTASFQTFSLATRLLWLNCAFLKVAKILWNLVGSASYSGESRLMGLFNLSSVTSLYVSAILLFYVPPFIEYNNGVTVDLSNSVERLDGLRVDVFESYYMRCVTSIAVGLVANVILVATLDHAVNQPYWATMAKNSLARQAIYNSSSILCDYLYGVEADPVVKERTVMVCRARRLSTLQWFFMSHMMCFGLPEKELRAKKKQMALTTAGGASVTSDSGSDGLYMVVQDGDRHVHLIDEQLADVTSLVYNIKVLKNTTISVR
;
A
#
# COMPACT_ATOMS: atom_id res chain seq x y z
N MET A 1 -21.49 -22.61 -8.37
CA MET A 1 -22.58 -23.49 -7.92
C MET A 1 -22.36 -24.86 -8.56
N HIS A 2 -21.52 -25.70 -7.95
CA HIS A 2 -21.50 -27.16 -8.06
C HIS A 2 -20.54 -27.61 -6.94
N LEU A 3 -21.05 -28.48 -6.09
CA LEU A 3 -20.53 -28.76 -4.76
C LEU A 3 -19.04 -29.14 -4.75
N ARG A 4 -18.32 -28.55 -3.78
CA ARG A 4 -17.22 -29.22 -3.08
C ARG A 4 -17.68 -30.67 -2.86
N LYS A 5 -16.98 -31.67 -3.41
CA LYS A 5 -16.93 -32.95 -2.70
C LYS A 5 -16.43 -32.59 -1.31
N GLU A 6 -17.34 -32.60 -0.34
CA GLU A 6 -17.00 -32.46 1.07
C GLU A 6 -15.86 -33.45 1.29
N SER A 7 -14.70 -32.99 1.77
CA SER A 7 -13.62 -33.93 2.07
C SER A 7 -14.18 -34.95 3.06
N SER A 8 -13.70 -36.19 3.02
CA SER A 8 -14.17 -37.25 3.91
C SER A 8 -14.15 -36.79 5.38
N ALA A 9 -13.22 -35.91 5.74
CA ALA A 9 -13.15 -35.22 7.02
C ALA A 9 -14.35 -34.31 7.36
N LEU A 10 -14.90 -33.53 6.42
CA LEU A 10 -16.07 -32.67 6.65
C LEU A 10 -17.36 -33.45 6.81
N ILE A 11 -17.49 -34.57 6.08
CA ILE A 11 -18.63 -35.49 6.19
C ILE A 11 -18.59 -36.19 7.55
N LYS A 12 -17.42 -36.66 7.99
CA LYS A 12 -17.21 -37.18 9.35
C LYS A 12 -17.47 -36.10 10.41
N LEU A 13 -16.95 -34.88 10.25
CA LEU A 13 -17.17 -33.77 11.18
C LEU A 13 -18.66 -33.40 11.32
N LYS A 14 -19.41 -33.45 10.23
CA LYS A 14 -20.86 -33.20 10.21
C LYS A 14 -21.62 -34.24 11.02
N HIS A 15 -21.18 -35.49 10.94
CA HIS A 15 -21.79 -36.62 11.63
C HIS A 15 -21.40 -36.67 13.11
N ASP A 16 -20.11 -36.51 13.41
CA ASP A 16 -19.56 -36.72 14.75
C ASP A 16 -19.61 -35.46 15.62
N HIS A 17 -19.52 -34.26 15.02
CA HIS A 17 -19.48 -32.99 15.73
C HIS A 17 -20.23 -31.85 14.98
N PRO A 18 -21.58 -31.82 15.03
CA PRO A 18 -22.39 -30.90 14.23
C PRO A 18 -22.13 -29.41 14.53
N LYS A 19 -21.77 -29.05 15.77
CA LYS A 19 -21.39 -27.68 16.16
C LYS A 19 -20.07 -27.24 15.52
N LEU A 20 -19.06 -28.12 15.50
CA LEU A 20 -17.78 -27.87 14.84
C LEU A 20 -17.94 -27.78 13.32
N TYR A 21 -18.85 -28.57 12.74
CA TYR A 21 -19.21 -28.47 11.33
C TYR A 21 -19.86 -27.13 10.98
N GLN A 22 -20.79 -26.63 11.81
CA GLN A 22 -21.38 -25.30 11.61
C GLN A 22 -20.33 -24.19 11.74
N ALA A 23 -19.44 -24.26 12.75
CA ALA A 23 -18.33 -23.32 12.92
C ALA A 23 -17.38 -23.34 11.70
N ALA A 24 -16.99 -24.52 11.21
CA ALA A 24 -16.14 -24.67 10.03
C ALA A 24 -16.82 -24.14 8.75
N ARG A 25 -18.15 -24.29 8.63
CA ARG A 25 -18.93 -23.74 7.52
C ARG A 25 -19.00 -22.22 7.59
N LEU A 26 -19.26 -21.64 8.76
CA LEU A 26 -19.25 -20.20 9.00
C LEU A 26 -17.89 -19.60 8.73
N TYR A 27 -16.82 -20.21 9.23
CA TYR A 27 -15.44 -19.81 8.94
C TYR A 27 -15.15 -19.78 7.43
N ARG A 28 -15.54 -20.82 6.70
CA ARG A 28 -15.37 -20.86 5.23
C ARG A 28 -16.21 -19.83 4.48
N LEU A 29 -17.37 -19.44 5.02
CA LEU A 29 -18.19 -18.35 4.47
C LEU A 29 -17.54 -17.01 4.74
N ALA A 30 -17.04 -16.79 5.96
CA ALA A 30 -16.32 -15.58 6.36
C ALA A 30 -15.07 -15.36 5.50
N LEU A 31 -14.25 -16.39 5.28
CA LEU A 31 -13.07 -16.31 4.40
C LEU A 31 -13.44 -15.90 2.97
N LYS A 32 -14.50 -16.46 2.40
CA LYS A 32 -14.97 -16.06 1.06
C LYS A 32 -15.47 -14.62 1.03
N GLY A 33 -16.14 -14.18 2.10
CA GLY A 33 -16.54 -12.79 2.25
C GLY A 33 -15.34 -11.85 2.30
N LEU A 34 -14.28 -12.26 3.00
CA LEU A 34 -13.03 -11.51 3.11
C LEU A 34 -12.27 -11.47 1.77
N ASP A 35 -12.16 -12.60 1.07
CA ASP A 35 -11.58 -12.64 -0.28
C ASP A 35 -12.31 -11.66 -1.23
N PHE A 36 -13.65 -11.65 -1.18
CA PHE A 36 -14.45 -10.72 -1.98
C PHE A 36 -14.24 -9.27 -1.56
N LEU A 37 -14.14 -9.00 -0.26
CA LEU A 37 -13.82 -7.68 0.28
C LEU A 37 -12.45 -7.19 -0.22
N VAL A 38 -11.43 -8.05 -0.27
CA VAL A 38 -10.11 -7.68 -0.83
C VAL A 38 -10.20 -7.28 -2.30
N VAL A 39 -11.01 -7.99 -3.10
CA VAL A 39 -11.25 -7.60 -4.50
C VAL A 39 -11.88 -6.22 -4.57
N ILE A 40 -12.88 -5.94 -3.72
CA ILE A 40 -13.50 -4.62 -3.63
C ILE A 40 -12.44 -3.57 -3.24
N VAL A 41 -11.63 -3.82 -2.22
CA VAL A 41 -10.58 -2.89 -1.77
C VAL A 41 -9.60 -2.58 -2.90
N ILE A 42 -9.13 -3.59 -3.65
CA ILE A 42 -8.24 -3.38 -4.82
C ILE A 42 -8.94 -2.56 -5.91
N ALA A 43 -10.23 -2.84 -6.18
CA ALA A 43 -10.99 -2.11 -7.19
C ALA A 43 -11.23 -0.64 -6.79
N LEU A 44 -11.62 -0.41 -5.54
CA LEU A 44 -11.76 0.94 -4.99
C LEU A 44 -10.41 1.66 -4.99
N ASP A 45 -9.32 0.95 -4.71
CA ASP A 45 -7.99 1.53 -4.79
C ASP A 45 -7.58 1.96 -6.21
N ALA A 46 -7.96 1.16 -7.21
CA ALA A 46 -7.69 1.48 -8.61
C ALA A 46 -8.51 2.67 -9.12
N ILE A 47 -9.73 2.87 -8.59
CA ILE A 47 -10.67 3.88 -9.07
C ILE A 47 -10.69 5.11 -8.15
N ILE A 48 -11.06 4.95 -6.89
CA ILE A 48 -11.24 6.05 -5.92
C ILE A 48 -9.90 6.64 -5.49
N ASN A 49 -8.87 5.82 -5.36
CA ASN A 49 -7.54 6.28 -4.93
C ASN A 49 -6.61 6.54 -6.13
N SER A 50 -7.18 6.96 -7.26
CA SER A 50 -6.45 7.42 -8.44
C SER A 50 -6.40 8.95 -8.46
N TRP A 51 -5.21 9.51 -8.31
CA TRP A 51 -5.02 10.96 -8.22
C TRP A 51 -5.49 11.69 -9.47
N THR A 52 -5.27 11.11 -10.66
CA THR A 52 -5.76 11.67 -11.93
C THR A 52 -7.28 11.71 -12.00
N LEU A 53 -7.97 10.67 -11.53
CA LEU A 53 -9.44 10.67 -11.50
C LEU A 53 -9.98 11.65 -10.46
N ASN A 54 -9.33 11.74 -9.30
CA ASN A 54 -9.72 12.68 -8.26
C ASN A 54 -9.45 14.14 -8.62
N ASP A 55 -8.44 14.42 -9.44
CA ASP A 55 -8.21 15.76 -9.98
C ASP A 55 -9.28 16.14 -11.02
N TYR A 56 -9.64 15.20 -11.90
CA TYR A 56 -10.63 15.46 -12.97
C TYR A 56 -12.08 15.50 -12.47
N LEU A 57 -12.49 14.51 -11.67
CA LEU A 57 -13.86 14.36 -11.15
C LEU A 57 -14.05 14.94 -9.76
N GLY A 58 -12.96 15.11 -9.00
CA GLY A 58 -13.06 15.60 -7.64
C GLY A 58 -13.25 17.11 -7.63
N ASN A 59 -14.03 17.57 -6.66
CA ASN A 59 -14.31 18.99 -6.46
C ASN A 59 -13.09 19.76 -5.88
N GLY A 60 -11.85 19.35 -6.17
CA GLY A 60 -10.63 19.95 -5.63
C GLY A 60 -10.40 21.38 -6.11
N HIS A 61 -10.83 21.72 -7.34
CA HIS A 61 -10.72 23.09 -7.85
C HIS A 61 -11.62 24.11 -7.15
N PHE A 62 -12.56 23.68 -6.31
CA PHE A 62 -13.32 24.58 -5.43
C PHE A 62 -12.39 25.46 -4.57
N PHE A 63 -11.26 24.93 -4.13
CA PHE A 63 -10.32 25.67 -3.28
C PHE A 63 -9.51 26.75 -4.02
N VAL A 64 -9.60 26.82 -5.36
CA VAL A 64 -8.93 27.85 -6.18
C VAL A 64 -9.68 29.19 -6.15
N THR A 65 -10.95 29.22 -5.73
CA THR A 65 -11.81 30.42 -5.71
C THR A 65 -11.15 31.71 -5.18
N PRO A 66 -10.41 31.75 -4.05
CA PRO A 66 -9.83 33.00 -3.55
C PRO A 66 -8.78 33.62 -4.49
N VAL A 67 -8.13 32.80 -5.31
CA VAL A 67 -7.03 33.24 -6.20
C VAL A 67 -7.38 33.16 -7.68
N ALA A 68 -8.57 32.67 -8.04
CA ALA A 68 -8.95 32.37 -9.42
C ALA A 68 -8.86 33.55 -10.41
N THR A 69 -8.93 34.79 -9.93
CA THR A 69 -8.90 36.00 -10.78
C THR A 69 -7.53 36.70 -10.77
N VAL A 70 -6.56 36.17 -10.05
CA VAL A 70 -5.22 36.76 -9.82
C VAL A 70 -4.26 36.26 -10.89
N ARG A 71 -3.29 37.08 -11.34
CA ARG A 71 -2.23 36.65 -12.27
C ARG A 71 -0.91 36.38 -11.56
N SER A 72 -0.62 37.12 -10.50
CA SER A 72 0.58 36.94 -9.65
C SER A 72 0.27 37.20 -8.18
N LEU A 73 1.16 36.76 -7.28
CA LEU A 73 1.02 36.97 -5.84
C LEU A 73 0.77 38.45 -5.48
N ASP A 74 1.38 39.40 -6.22
CA ASP A 74 1.26 40.84 -5.98
C ASP A 74 -0.18 41.37 -6.14
N ASP A 75 -0.96 40.81 -7.07
CA ASP A 75 -2.34 41.25 -7.32
C ASP A 75 -3.27 40.95 -6.14
N LEU A 76 -2.87 40.09 -5.20
CA LEU A 76 -3.67 39.81 -4.00
C LEU A 76 -3.90 41.05 -3.16
N SER A 77 -2.90 41.96 -3.10
CA SER A 77 -3.00 43.22 -2.35
C SER A 77 -4.11 44.15 -2.85
N ALA A 78 -4.46 44.04 -4.13
CA ALA A 78 -5.57 44.80 -4.72
C ALA A 78 -6.94 44.20 -4.38
N LYS A 79 -7.00 42.94 -3.94
CA LYS A 79 -8.25 42.20 -3.71
C LYS A 79 -8.58 42.00 -2.24
N TYR A 80 -7.54 41.89 -1.41
CA TYR A 80 -7.63 41.59 -0.01
C TYR A 80 -6.87 42.63 0.80
N THR A 81 -7.46 43.04 1.91
CA THR A 81 -6.77 43.80 2.95
C THR A 81 -6.01 42.82 3.83
N PHE A 82 -4.68 42.89 3.82
CA PHE A 82 -3.84 42.06 4.68
C PHE A 82 -3.77 42.61 6.10
N ALA A 83 -3.56 41.72 7.07
CA ALA A 83 -3.23 42.10 8.44
C ALA A 83 -1.88 42.85 8.47
N GLU A 84 -1.74 43.81 9.37
CA GLU A 84 -0.46 44.48 9.63
C GLU A 84 0.60 43.46 10.09
N GLY A 85 1.74 43.41 9.40
CA GLY A 85 2.80 42.41 9.63
C GLY A 85 2.45 40.98 9.19
N GLY A 86 1.32 40.78 8.51
CA GLY A 86 0.85 39.49 8.00
C GLY A 86 0.53 39.53 6.50
N SER A 87 1.27 40.34 5.73
CA SER A 87 1.19 40.41 4.28
C SER A 87 2.06 39.35 3.62
N TYR A 88 1.80 39.04 2.35
CA TYR A 88 2.68 38.16 1.58
C TYR A 88 4.12 38.69 1.48
N ARG A 89 4.31 40.01 1.62
CA ARG A 89 5.64 40.66 1.63
C ARG A 89 6.42 40.44 2.92
N ASP A 90 5.73 40.09 4.01
CA ASP A 90 6.33 39.85 5.32
C ASP A 90 6.81 38.39 5.47
N LEU A 91 6.52 37.55 4.48
CA LEU A 91 7.01 36.17 4.39
C LEU A 91 8.52 36.15 4.07
N SER A 92 9.20 35.09 4.50
CA SER A 92 10.57 34.79 4.07
C SER A 92 10.66 34.58 2.56
N GLU A 93 11.87 34.64 2.00
CA GLU A 93 12.08 34.48 0.55
C GLU A 93 11.56 33.12 0.05
N ILE A 94 11.80 32.06 0.83
CA ILE A 94 11.26 30.73 0.52
C ILE A 94 9.74 30.68 0.68
N GLY A 95 9.19 31.38 1.68
CA GLY A 95 7.75 31.48 1.91
C GLY A 95 7.04 32.19 0.75
N GLN A 96 7.62 33.27 0.22
CA GLN A 96 7.15 33.98 -0.96
C GLN A 96 7.23 33.12 -2.22
N TRP A 97 8.36 32.42 -2.43
CA TRP A 97 8.52 31.50 -3.56
C TRP A 97 7.47 30.38 -3.54
N MET A 98 7.27 29.74 -2.38
CA MET A 98 6.27 28.68 -2.20
C MET A 98 4.84 29.19 -2.47
N ALA A 99 4.49 30.37 -1.96
CA ALA A 99 3.20 31.00 -2.20
C ALA A 99 2.98 31.31 -3.69
N ASN A 100 3.98 31.91 -4.34
CA ASN A 100 3.92 32.28 -5.74
C ASN A 100 3.79 31.06 -6.66
N LEU A 101 4.64 30.04 -6.46
CA LEU A 101 4.58 28.80 -7.23
C LEU A 101 3.24 28.08 -7.08
N THR A 102 2.71 28.05 -5.85
CA THR A 102 1.42 27.43 -5.54
C THR A 102 0.27 28.14 -6.25
N ILE A 103 0.20 29.47 -6.15
CA ILE A 103 -0.84 30.25 -6.80
C ILE A 103 -0.73 30.18 -8.32
N ALA A 104 0.47 30.25 -8.88
CA ALA A 104 0.70 30.11 -10.31
C ALA A 104 0.16 28.77 -10.84
N ASN A 105 0.44 27.67 -10.14
CA ASN A 105 -0.07 26.34 -10.49
C ASN A 105 -1.60 26.26 -10.40
N MET A 106 -2.20 26.89 -9.39
CA MET A 106 -3.67 26.92 -9.22
C MET A 106 -4.38 27.74 -10.31
N VAL A 107 -3.88 28.94 -10.62
CA VAL A 107 -4.49 29.86 -11.58
C VAL A 107 -4.39 29.33 -13.00
N THR A 108 -3.23 28.76 -13.36
CA THR A 108 -2.99 28.23 -14.72
C THR A 108 -3.60 26.86 -14.95
N LYS A 109 -4.15 26.22 -13.90
CA LYS A 109 -4.54 24.79 -13.90
C LYS A 109 -3.41 23.93 -14.47
N SER A 110 -2.23 24.09 -13.88
CA SER A 110 -1.03 23.43 -14.38
C SER A 110 -1.16 21.91 -14.34
N ASP A 111 -0.72 21.24 -15.41
CA ASP A 111 -0.59 19.78 -15.44
C ASP A 111 0.44 19.23 -14.45
N SER A 112 1.24 20.09 -13.80
CA SER A 112 2.26 19.70 -12.82
C SER A 112 1.72 19.34 -11.44
N VAL A 113 0.42 19.57 -11.18
CA VAL A 113 -0.20 19.32 -9.88
C VAL A 113 -1.54 18.62 -10.01
N TYR A 114 -1.90 17.85 -8.98
CA TYR A 114 -3.23 17.31 -8.76
C TYR A 114 -3.94 18.14 -7.69
N ALA A 115 -5.16 18.59 -7.94
CA ALA A 115 -6.06 19.23 -6.99
C ALA A 115 -7.13 18.24 -6.52
N VAL A 116 -6.94 17.67 -5.33
CA VAL A 116 -7.80 16.60 -4.79
C VAL A 116 -8.65 17.13 -3.65
N SER A 117 -9.94 16.81 -3.65
CA SER A 117 -10.81 16.96 -2.48
C SER A 117 -10.75 15.69 -1.63
N ALA A 118 -10.63 15.83 -0.31
CA ALA A 118 -10.54 14.70 0.61
C ALA A 118 -11.87 14.43 1.30
N SER A 119 -12.27 15.26 2.27
CA SER A 119 -13.54 15.15 2.98
C SER A 119 -13.86 16.42 3.77
N GLU A 120 -15.02 16.46 4.43
CA GLU A 120 -15.43 17.56 5.30
C GLU A 120 -15.50 17.09 6.75
N TYR A 121 -14.82 17.79 7.66
CA TYR A 121 -14.75 17.40 9.08
C TYR A 121 -15.40 18.45 9.96
N PRO A 122 -16.22 18.07 10.96
CA PRO A 122 -16.60 18.98 12.03
C PRO A 122 -15.36 19.57 12.72
N LEU A 123 -15.36 20.88 12.95
CA LEU A 123 -14.27 21.51 13.71
C LEU A 123 -14.39 21.16 15.19
N THR A 124 -13.25 20.89 15.82
CA THR A 124 -13.11 20.57 17.25
C THR A 124 -12.19 21.58 17.92
N PRO A 125 -12.15 21.65 19.27
CA PRO A 125 -11.19 22.51 19.98
C PRO A 125 -9.71 22.26 19.62
N ASN A 126 -9.38 21.07 19.12
CA ASN A 126 -8.02 20.70 18.70
C ASN A 126 -7.72 21.00 17.23
N THR A 127 -8.73 21.37 16.44
CA THR A 127 -8.61 21.71 15.01
C THR A 127 -9.01 23.15 14.73
N VAL A 128 -8.97 24.02 15.75
CA VAL A 128 -9.29 25.45 15.63
C VAL A 128 -8.22 26.16 14.80
N LEU A 129 -8.64 26.74 13.69
CA LEU A 129 -7.76 27.49 12.80
C LEU A 129 -7.97 29.01 12.92
N CYS A 130 -9.14 29.49 13.33
CA CYS A 130 -9.53 30.92 13.30
C CYS A 130 -8.59 31.97 13.92
N PRO A 131 -7.84 31.71 15.02
CA PRO A 131 -7.06 32.74 15.73
C PRO A 131 -6.08 33.56 14.89
N ILE A 132 -5.61 33.04 13.75
CA ILE A 132 -4.67 33.76 12.87
C ILE A 132 -5.26 35.08 12.30
N PHE A 133 -6.58 35.25 12.30
CA PHE A 133 -7.22 36.48 11.83
C PHE A 133 -7.21 37.62 12.86
N VAL A 134 -6.75 37.37 14.09
CA VAL A 134 -6.62 38.42 15.11
C VAL A 134 -5.51 39.39 14.69
N GLY A 135 -5.85 40.66 14.58
CA GLY A 135 -4.93 41.69 14.09
C GLY A 135 -5.65 42.95 13.62
N SER A 136 -4.86 43.90 13.12
CA SER A 136 -5.33 45.18 12.60
C SER A 136 -5.24 45.21 11.07
N TYR A 137 -6.28 45.77 10.44
CA TYR A 137 -6.47 45.78 8.99
C TYR A 137 -6.82 47.19 8.51
N ALA A 138 -6.14 47.68 7.48
CA ALA A 138 -6.42 48.98 6.87
C ALA A 138 -7.69 48.92 5.98
N VAL A 139 -8.83 49.32 6.53
CA VAL A 139 -10.15 49.21 5.88
C VAL A 139 -10.81 50.59 5.83
N ASP A 140 -11.21 51.01 4.63
CA ASP A 140 -11.93 52.27 4.43
C ASP A 140 -13.35 51.98 3.93
N LEU A 141 -14.32 52.01 4.85
CA LEU A 141 -15.72 51.72 4.54
C LEU A 141 -16.36 52.77 3.62
N SER A 142 -15.77 53.96 3.49
CA SER A 142 -16.26 55.00 2.58
C SER A 142 -15.97 54.68 1.11
N LYS A 143 -14.90 53.91 0.85
CA LYS A 143 -14.52 53.47 -0.50
C LYS A 143 -15.17 52.14 -0.86
N LYS A 144 -15.28 51.23 0.11
CA LYS A 144 -15.82 49.89 -0.12
C LYS A 144 -16.52 49.36 1.13
N ALA A 145 -17.84 49.24 1.06
CA ALA A 145 -18.66 48.72 2.17
C ALA A 145 -18.42 47.21 2.43
N ALA A 146 -17.98 46.48 1.41
CA ALA A 146 -17.78 45.04 1.48
C ALA A 146 -16.28 44.72 1.56
N VAL A 147 -15.90 44.01 2.62
CA VAL A 147 -14.51 43.81 3.05
C VAL A 147 -14.08 42.37 2.76
N LYS A 148 -12.82 42.22 2.36
CA LYS A 148 -12.14 40.92 2.23
C LYS A 148 -10.82 41.01 2.97
N LEU A 149 -10.63 40.18 3.99
CA LEU A 149 -9.42 40.14 4.79
C LEU A 149 -8.52 38.99 4.35
N ALA A 150 -7.22 39.17 4.48
CA ALA A 150 -6.24 38.11 4.29
C ALA A 150 -5.14 38.16 5.34
N VAL A 151 -4.52 37.01 5.57
CA VAL A 151 -3.33 36.90 6.41
C VAL A 151 -2.40 35.86 5.81
N ALA A 152 -1.11 36.16 5.82
CA ALA A 152 -0.03 35.31 5.38
C ALA A 152 0.99 35.20 6.52
N ALA A 153 1.38 33.98 6.86
CA ALA A 153 2.46 33.72 7.80
C ALA A 153 3.21 32.47 7.36
N ASP A 154 4.52 32.44 7.51
CA ASP A 154 5.33 31.26 7.28
C ASP A 154 6.02 30.79 8.55
N THR A 155 6.19 29.47 8.62
CA THR A 155 6.73 28.79 9.79
C THR A 155 7.64 27.65 9.33
N THR A 156 8.72 27.42 10.07
CA THR A 156 9.54 26.22 9.94
C THR A 156 9.31 25.34 11.15
N THR A 157 8.81 24.13 10.93
CA THR A 157 8.60 23.13 11.98
C THR A 157 9.92 22.42 12.28
N PHE A 158 10.30 22.45 13.54
CA PHE A 158 11.44 21.77 14.11
C PHE A 158 11.00 20.51 14.84
N TYR A 159 11.79 19.43 14.70
CA TYR A 159 11.52 18.13 15.30
C TYR A 159 12.69 17.72 16.19
N ARG A 160 12.41 17.06 17.32
CA ARG A 160 13.43 16.50 18.21
C ARG A 160 13.19 15.01 18.41
N GLY A 161 14.24 14.22 18.30
CA GLY A 161 14.16 12.77 18.50
C GLY A 161 13.50 12.03 17.33
N ASN A 162 13.17 10.77 17.61
CA ASN A 162 12.46 9.83 16.76
C ASN A 162 11.70 8.81 17.63
N ALA A 163 10.97 7.88 17.02
CA ALA A 163 10.17 6.89 17.75
C ALA A 163 10.98 6.07 18.77
N LEU A 164 12.26 5.78 18.50
CA LEU A 164 13.12 5.03 19.43
C LEU A 164 13.56 5.91 20.60
N SER A 165 13.99 7.15 20.35
CA SER A 165 14.37 8.05 21.45
C SER A 165 13.17 8.38 22.34
N HIS A 166 11.97 8.51 21.78
CA HIS A 166 10.74 8.65 22.55
C HIS A 166 10.44 7.45 23.46
N ALA A 167 10.75 6.24 23.00
CA ALA A 167 10.51 5.01 23.77
C ALA A 167 11.56 4.79 24.88
N PHE A 168 12.81 5.22 24.67
CA PHE A 168 13.94 4.88 25.54
C PHE A 168 14.55 6.06 26.30
N THR A 169 14.11 7.29 26.04
CA THR A 169 14.64 8.50 26.67
C THR A 169 13.53 9.45 27.12
N SER A 170 13.90 10.56 27.76
CA SER A 170 12.98 11.58 28.28
C SER A 170 12.83 12.80 27.35
N ASP A 171 13.09 12.64 26.05
CA ASP A 171 13.02 13.74 25.07
C ASP A 171 11.62 14.36 24.96
N GLN A 172 10.56 13.60 25.28
CA GLN A 172 9.17 14.06 25.31
C GLN A 172 8.80 14.89 26.55
N SER A 173 9.56 14.81 27.64
CA SER A 173 9.19 15.42 28.93
C SER A 173 10.20 16.43 29.47
N THR A 174 11.43 16.43 28.94
CA THR A 174 12.53 17.24 29.49
C THR A 174 13.05 18.28 28.50
N ARG A 175 13.19 19.53 28.97
CA ARG A 175 13.71 20.68 28.20
C ARG A 175 13.00 20.87 26.85
N LEU A 176 11.68 20.91 26.88
CA LEU A 176 10.87 21.17 25.70
C LEU A 176 11.05 22.60 25.22
N ALA A 177 11.01 22.80 23.90
CA ALA A 177 11.06 24.12 23.30
C ALA A 177 9.80 24.94 23.60
N THR A 178 9.94 26.25 23.69
CA THR A 178 8.82 27.20 23.76
C THR A 178 8.69 27.98 22.44
N ARG A 179 7.54 28.61 22.20
CA ARG A 179 7.24 29.32 20.95
C ARG A 179 8.09 30.57 20.73
N ASP A 180 8.73 31.08 21.78
CA ASP A 180 9.55 32.30 21.74
C ASP A 180 11.03 32.00 21.46
N MET A 181 11.42 30.73 21.35
CA MET A 181 12.81 30.36 21.10
C MET A 181 13.20 30.58 19.64
N ASN A 182 14.42 31.10 19.43
CA ASN A 182 15.00 31.25 18.10
C ASN A 182 15.66 29.95 17.60
N SER A 183 16.05 29.92 16.33
CA SER A 183 16.63 28.76 15.67
C SER A 183 17.90 28.23 16.36
N THR A 184 18.75 29.11 16.91
CA THR A 184 19.98 28.72 17.60
C THR A 184 19.70 28.01 18.92
N GLN A 185 18.72 28.48 19.68
CA GLN A 185 18.27 27.88 20.93
C GLN A 185 17.61 26.51 20.67
N LEU A 186 16.79 26.41 19.61
CA LEU A 186 16.17 25.15 19.19
C LEU A 186 17.24 24.10 18.85
N ARG A 187 18.26 24.46 18.07
CA ARG A 187 19.37 23.56 17.73
C ARG A 187 20.16 23.14 18.97
N ALA A 188 20.38 24.05 19.93
CA ALA A 188 21.04 23.71 21.19
C ALA A 188 20.25 22.69 22.04
N LEU A 189 18.92 22.65 21.89
CA LEU A 189 18.05 21.64 22.50
C LEU A 189 17.94 20.34 21.68
N GLY A 190 18.64 20.23 20.54
CA GLY A 190 18.63 19.05 19.68
C GLY A 190 17.45 19.01 18.70
N TYR A 191 16.78 20.13 18.47
CA TYR A 191 15.76 20.22 17.44
C TYR A 191 16.37 20.48 16.05
N VAL A 192 15.78 19.86 15.03
CA VAL A 192 16.23 19.95 13.63
C VAL A 192 15.06 20.40 12.74
N PRO A 193 15.26 21.35 11.82
CA PRO A 193 14.20 21.79 10.90
C PRO A 193 13.85 20.66 9.91
N GLY A 194 12.56 20.32 9.80
CA GLY A 194 12.10 19.20 8.96
C GLY A 194 10.95 19.52 8.01
N ARG A 195 10.39 20.74 8.08
CA ARG A 195 9.31 21.20 7.19
C ARG A 195 9.20 22.71 7.24
N THR A 196 9.02 23.35 6.09
CA THR A 196 8.60 24.75 6.02
C THR A 196 7.18 24.82 5.46
N GLN A 197 6.36 25.71 6.00
CA GLN A 197 4.99 25.91 5.52
C GLN A 197 4.67 27.40 5.49
N THR A 198 3.92 27.80 4.46
CA THR A 198 3.32 29.14 4.38
C THR A 198 1.82 28.96 4.52
N ASP A 199 1.18 29.64 5.46
CA ASP A 199 -0.28 29.60 5.67
C ASP A 199 -0.88 30.90 5.12
N LEU A 200 -1.60 30.80 4.01
CA LEU A 200 -2.33 31.90 3.40
C LEU A 200 -3.82 31.71 3.65
N ARG A 201 -4.48 32.72 4.21
CA ARG A 201 -5.92 32.67 4.47
C ARG A 201 -6.63 33.88 3.92
N PHE A 202 -7.80 33.63 3.36
CA PHE A 202 -8.57 34.60 2.61
C PHE A 202 -10.03 34.50 3.03
N THR A 203 -10.59 35.57 3.58
CA THR A 203 -12.03 35.57 3.89
C THR A 203 -12.85 35.69 2.61
N ARG A 204 -14.09 35.21 2.65
CA ARG A 204 -15.11 35.67 1.72
C ARG A 204 -15.47 37.12 2.03
N GLU A 205 -16.20 37.72 1.11
CA GLU A 205 -16.71 39.07 1.27
C GLU A 205 -17.76 39.13 2.37
N PHE A 206 -17.64 40.11 3.27
CA PHE A 206 -18.62 40.39 4.31
C PHE A 206 -18.75 41.90 4.53
N VAL A 207 -19.84 42.33 5.14
CA VAL A 207 -20.15 43.75 5.36
C VAL A 207 -19.92 44.10 6.83
N VAL A 208 -19.15 45.15 7.06
CA VAL A 208 -18.86 45.67 8.41
C VAL A 208 -19.70 46.91 8.65
N ARG A 209 -20.30 47.04 9.83
CA ARG A 209 -21.03 48.25 10.21
C ARG A 209 -20.04 49.34 10.62
N ASN A 210 -20.27 50.57 10.16
CA ASN A 210 -19.51 51.74 10.58
C ASN A 210 -19.86 52.11 12.04
N THR A 211 -19.27 51.38 12.98
CA THR A 211 -19.45 51.60 14.42
C THR A 211 -18.20 51.16 15.17
N SER A 212 -17.85 51.93 16.20
CA SER A 212 -16.80 51.60 17.17
C SER A 212 -17.25 50.60 18.23
N ALA A 213 -18.53 50.20 18.23
CA ALA A 213 -19.01 49.12 19.08
C ALA A 213 -18.51 47.75 18.57
N PRO A 214 -18.13 46.82 19.45
CA PRO A 214 -17.80 45.45 19.06
C PRO A 214 -18.94 44.78 18.30
N GLN A 215 -18.62 44.16 17.17
CA GLN A 215 -19.55 43.38 16.35
C GLN A 215 -18.99 41.98 16.10
N SER A 216 -19.87 40.98 16.10
CA SER A 216 -19.52 39.58 15.85
C SER A 216 -20.15 39.11 14.55
N LEU A 217 -19.34 38.59 13.62
CA LEU A 217 -19.81 38.11 12.33
C LEU A 217 -19.23 36.73 12.05
N VAL A 218 -20.08 35.84 11.52
CA VAL A 218 -19.64 34.56 10.97
C VAL A 218 -19.14 34.80 9.55
N VAL A 219 -17.83 34.59 9.35
CA VAL A 219 -17.13 34.86 8.10
C VAL A 219 -16.54 33.57 7.57
N ALA A 220 -16.95 33.18 6.38
CA ALA A 220 -16.35 32.06 5.65
C ALA A 220 -14.94 32.44 5.16
N TYR A 221 -14.03 31.48 5.12
CA TYR A 221 -12.67 31.67 4.67
C TYR A 221 -12.13 30.46 3.90
N TYR A 222 -11.18 30.73 3.01
CA TYR A 222 -10.34 29.76 2.34
C TYR A 222 -8.95 29.75 2.97
N ARG A 223 -8.32 28.58 2.97
CA ARG A 223 -6.93 28.38 3.37
C ARG A 223 -6.16 27.72 2.24
N ILE A 224 -4.98 28.25 1.94
CA ILE A 224 -4.00 27.66 1.04
C ILE A 224 -2.70 27.61 1.83
N CYS A 225 -2.28 26.41 2.22
CA CYS A 225 -1.13 26.19 3.07
C CYS A 225 -0.09 25.29 2.38
N PRO A 226 0.73 25.84 1.46
CA PRO A 226 1.86 25.11 0.89
C PRO A 226 2.88 24.71 1.94
N ARG A 227 3.37 23.49 1.82
CA ARG A 227 4.37 22.86 2.66
C ARG A 227 5.48 22.29 1.80
N THR A 228 6.71 22.45 2.23
CA THR A 228 7.89 21.82 1.62
C THR A 228 8.62 20.99 2.66
N PHE A 229 9.15 19.86 2.22
CA PHE A 229 9.88 18.90 3.05
C PHE A 229 11.41 18.99 2.83
N CYS A 230 11.83 19.92 1.98
CA CYS A 230 13.21 20.28 1.74
C CYS A 230 13.25 21.70 1.15
N THR A 231 14.33 22.42 1.41
CA THR A 231 14.49 23.77 0.88
C THR A 231 14.51 23.75 -0.66
N GLY A 232 13.55 24.46 -1.28
CA GLY A 232 13.44 24.58 -2.75
C GLY A 232 12.75 23.42 -3.47
N CYS A 233 12.18 22.47 -2.73
CA CYS A 233 11.40 21.37 -3.32
C CYS A 233 9.97 21.79 -3.67
N ASP A 234 9.34 21.05 -4.58
CA ASP A 234 7.96 21.32 -4.99
C ASP A 234 7.01 21.31 -3.78
N PRO A 235 6.19 22.36 -3.59
CA PRO A 235 5.30 22.46 -2.46
C PRO A 235 4.08 21.54 -2.62
N VAL A 236 3.70 20.93 -1.51
CA VAL A 236 2.45 20.21 -1.33
C VAL A 236 1.53 21.10 -0.52
N SER A 237 0.36 21.45 -1.03
CA SER A 237 -0.52 22.39 -0.33
C SER A 237 -1.69 21.70 0.34
N GLU A 238 -1.87 21.99 1.62
CA GLU A 238 -3.16 21.76 2.27
C GLU A 238 -4.10 22.90 1.88
N MET A 239 -5.26 22.54 1.36
CA MET A 239 -6.31 23.49 1.00
C MET A 239 -7.50 23.31 1.93
N GLY A 240 -8.16 24.41 2.26
CA GLY A 240 -9.23 24.40 3.25
C GLY A 240 -10.32 25.40 2.93
N PHE A 241 -11.54 25.09 3.37
CA PHE A 241 -12.64 26.03 3.42
C PHE A 241 -13.45 25.80 4.69
N SER A 242 -13.72 26.86 5.45
CA SER A 242 -14.52 26.81 6.66
C SER A 242 -15.04 28.20 7.03
N SER A 243 -15.60 28.36 8.24
CA SER A 243 -16.13 29.62 8.75
C SER A 243 -15.66 29.89 10.18
N CYS A 244 -15.36 31.16 10.44
CA CYS A 244 -14.93 31.66 11.75
C CYS A 244 -15.94 32.67 12.28
N ASN A 245 -16.15 32.68 13.59
CA ASN A 245 -16.84 33.77 14.26
C ASN A 245 -15.81 34.83 14.68
N LEU A 246 -15.82 35.96 14.00
CA LEU A 246 -14.89 37.07 14.20
C LEU A 246 -15.55 38.17 15.02
N ALA A 247 -14.97 38.50 16.17
CA ALA A 247 -15.29 39.71 16.93
C ALA A 247 -14.36 40.84 16.47
N MET A 248 -14.94 41.96 16.08
CA MET A 248 -14.21 43.06 15.46
C MET A 248 -14.73 44.43 15.90
N VAL A 249 -13.85 45.43 15.84
CA VAL A 249 -14.14 46.83 16.13
C VAL A 249 -13.61 47.69 14.98
N TYR A 250 -14.45 48.57 14.44
CA TYR A 250 -14.07 49.48 13.36
C TYR A 250 -13.86 50.90 13.90
N ASP A 251 -12.70 51.48 13.61
CA ASP A 251 -12.37 52.88 13.90
C ASP A 251 -12.37 53.68 12.59
N ASP A 252 -13.41 54.51 12.41
CA ASP A 252 -13.56 55.32 11.19
C ASP A 252 -12.53 56.46 11.08
N ALA A 253 -12.03 56.97 12.22
CA ALA A 253 -11.02 58.04 12.20
C ALA A 253 -9.67 57.50 11.71
N LYS A 254 -9.32 56.27 12.10
CA LYS A 254 -8.10 55.58 11.68
C LYS A 254 -8.25 54.75 10.41
N LYS A 255 -9.47 54.61 9.89
CA LYS A 255 -9.79 53.70 8.76
C LYS A 255 -9.21 52.30 9.00
N THR A 256 -9.42 51.80 10.21
CA THR A 256 -8.81 50.55 10.69
C THR A 256 -9.89 49.63 11.27
N LEU A 257 -9.89 48.39 10.83
CA LEU A 257 -10.68 47.31 11.41
C LEU A 257 -9.76 46.45 12.27
N THR A 258 -10.09 46.29 13.55
CA THR A 258 -9.33 45.42 14.47
C THR A 258 -10.16 44.20 14.79
N VAL A 259 -9.67 43.02 14.45
CA VAL A 259 -10.25 41.73 14.87
C VAL A 259 -9.68 41.41 16.24
N THR A 260 -10.52 41.48 17.27
CA THR A 260 -10.11 41.31 18.67
C THR A 260 -10.14 39.86 19.12
N ASN A 261 -11.02 39.04 18.54
CA ASN A 261 -11.11 37.62 18.82
C ASN A 261 -11.61 36.86 17.58
N ALA A 262 -11.11 35.66 17.36
CA ALA A 262 -11.51 34.80 16.25
C ALA A 262 -11.69 33.37 16.76
N THR A 263 -12.94 32.90 16.78
CA THR A 263 -13.33 31.60 17.32
C THR A 263 -13.99 30.74 16.24
N VAL A 264 -14.13 29.44 16.50
CA VAL A 264 -14.84 28.53 15.61
C VAL A 264 -16.32 28.89 15.58
N ALA A 265 -16.90 28.94 14.38
CA ALA A 265 -18.34 29.13 14.24
C ALA A 265 -19.08 27.86 14.70
N PRO A 266 -20.20 27.97 15.45
CA PRO A 266 -21.00 26.81 15.84
C PRO A 266 -21.40 25.95 14.64
N ASP A 267 -21.33 24.63 14.79
CA ASP A 267 -21.65 23.63 13.75
C ASP A 267 -20.91 23.77 12.41
N SER A 268 -19.76 24.47 12.41
CA SER A 268 -18.95 24.62 11.20
C SER A 268 -18.15 23.36 10.86
N THR A 269 -18.08 23.06 9.56
CA THR A 269 -17.21 22.03 9.00
C THR A 269 -15.99 22.66 8.34
N TYR A 270 -14.91 21.89 8.24
CA TYR A 270 -13.71 22.19 7.48
C TYR A 270 -13.63 21.23 6.29
N ALA A 271 -13.86 21.76 5.11
CA ALA A 271 -13.64 21.04 3.86
C ALA A 271 -12.13 20.99 3.58
N LEU A 272 -11.58 19.78 3.51
CA LEU A 272 -10.16 19.52 3.29
C LEU A 272 -9.89 19.19 1.82
N GLY A 273 -8.94 19.90 1.23
CA GLY A 273 -8.36 19.59 -0.07
C GLY A 273 -6.83 19.50 0.00
N LEU A 274 -6.24 18.93 -1.04
CA LEU A 274 -4.80 18.76 -1.16
C LEU A 274 -4.36 19.08 -2.59
N MET A 275 -3.29 19.85 -2.72
CA MET A 275 -2.57 20.04 -3.97
C MET A 275 -1.27 19.24 -3.90
N MET A 276 -1.11 18.25 -4.77
CA MET A 276 0.01 17.32 -4.75
C MET A 276 0.76 17.36 -6.10
N PRO A 277 2.09 17.17 -6.12
CA PRO A 277 2.85 17.17 -7.35
C PRO A 277 2.48 15.98 -8.24
N ARG A 278 2.38 16.24 -9.54
CA ARG A 278 2.29 15.21 -10.58
C ARG A 278 3.69 14.85 -11.05
N SER A 279 4.19 13.71 -10.58
CA SER A 279 5.51 13.20 -10.98
C SER A 279 5.39 12.18 -12.11
N SER A 280 6.49 12.01 -12.86
CA SER A 280 6.64 10.90 -13.81
C SER A 280 6.52 9.54 -13.12
N PHE A 281 6.98 9.43 -11.87
CA PHE A 281 6.79 8.24 -11.04
C PHE A 281 5.31 7.90 -10.83
N GLY A 282 4.44 8.90 -10.60
CA GLY A 282 3.00 8.69 -10.51
C GLY A 282 2.38 8.12 -11.79
N VAL A 283 2.86 8.55 -12.96
CA VAL A 283 2.43 8.00 -14.25
C VAL A 283 2.89 6.55 -14.43
N VAL A 284 4.14 6.25 -14.10
CA VAL A 284 4.68 4.87 -14.11
C VAL A 284 3.90 3.99 -13.14
N ALA A 285 3.57 4.50 -11.94
CA ALA A 285 2.76 3.80 -10.96
C ALA A 285 1.39 3.41 -11.52
N LEU A 286 0.71 4.33 -12.21
CA LEU A 286 -0.59 4.06 -12.82
C LEU A 286 -0.50 2.94 -13.87
N TRP A 287 0.47 3.00 -14.78
CA TRP A 287 0.67 1.96 -15.80
C TRP A 287 1.05 0.60 -15.20
N ALA A 288 1.92 0.58 -14.18
CA ALA A 288 2.26 -0.63 -13.45
C ALA A 288 1.03 -1.24 -12.76
N LYS A 289 0.17 -0.41 -12.16
CA LYS A 289 -1.09 -0.84 -11.53
C LYS A 289 -2.06 -1.43 -12.57
N LEU A 290 -2.26 -0.75 -13.70
CA LEU A 290 -3.11 -1.23 -14.80
C LEU A 290 -2.59 -2.54 -15.40
N GLY A 291 -1.29 -2.65 -15.61
CA GLY A 291 -0.64 -3.88 -16.06
C GLY A 291 -0.83 -5.03 -15.08
N ALA A 292 -0.63 -4.78 -13.78
CA ALA A 292 -0.88 -5.78 -12.74
C ALA A 292 -2.33 -6.29 -12.79
N ILE A 293 -3.32 -5.38 -12.81
CA ILE A 293 -4.75 -5.74 -12.88
C ILE A 293 -5.05 -6.55 -14.15
N PHE A 294 -4.51 -6.16 -15.30
CA PHE A 294 -4.69 -6.90 -16.55
C PHE A 294 -4.20 -8.35 -16.44
N PHE A 295 -2.98 -8.57 -15.92
CA PHE A 295 -2.45 -9.93 -15.73
C PHE A 295 -3.20 -10.73 -14.66
N ALA A 296 -3.66 -10.09 -13.59
CA ALA A 296 -4.47 -10.75 -12.57
C ALA A 296 -5.82 -11.20 -13.11
N VAL A 297 -6.59 -10.30 -13.73
CA VAL A 297 -7.92 -10.59 -14.25
C VAL A 297 -7.84 -11.54 -15.43
N GLY A 298 -6.99 -11.24 -16.41
CA GLY A 298 -6.82 -12.04 -17.61
C GLY A 298 -6.31 -13.46 -17.31
N GLY A 299 -5.24 -13.57 -16.51
CA GLY A 299 -4.69 -14.85 -16.09
C GLY A 299 -5.67 -15.64 -15.22
N TYR A 300 -6.40 -14.99 -14.30
CA TYR A 300 -7.41 -15.68 -13.52
C TYR A 300 -8.58 -16.19 -14.38
N LEU A 301 -9.08 -15.39 -15.32
CA LEU A 301 -10.13 -15.82 -16.25
C LEU A 301 -9.66 -17.01 -17.09
N ALA A 302 -8.41 -17.01 -17.56
CA ALA A 302 -7.82 -18.17 -18.23
C ALA A 302 -7.81 -19.42 -17.32
N SER A 303 -7.46 -19.26 -16.04
CA SER A 303 -7.45 -20.36 -15.06
C SER A 303 -8.83 -20.96 -14.76
N ARG A 304 -9.92 -20.29 -15.14
CA ARG A 304 -11.29 -20.82 -14.99
C ARG A 304 -11.59 -21.95 -15.96
N ARG A 305 -10.83 -22.05 -17.04
CA ARG A 305 -10.84 -23.20 -17.95
C ARG A 305 -9.62 -24.08 -17.66
N THR A 306 -9.73 -25.36 -18.01
CA THR A 306 -8.63 -26.31 -17.81
C THR A 306 -7.55 -25.99 -18.83
N VAL A 307 -6.38 -25.56 -18.37
CA VAL A 307 -5.25 -25.24 -19.24
C VAL A 307 -4.61 -26.54 -19.72
N GLN A 308 -4.22 -26.59 -21.00
CA GLN A 308 -3.54 -27.75 -21.58
C GLN A 308 -2.14 -27.91 -20.95
N TRP A 309 -1.74 -29.15 -20.69
CA TRP A 309 -0.40 -29.45 -20.17
C TRP A 309 0.66 -28.94 -21.15
N ILE A 310 1.59 -28.15 -20.63
CA ILE A 310 2.65 -27.53 -21.44
C ILE A 310 3.83 -28.48 -21.51
N GLU A 311 4.17 -28.90 -22.71
CA GLU A 311 5.46 -29.53 -23.01
C GLU A 311 6.37 -28.47 -23.61
N VAL A 312 7.58 -28.35 -23.06
CA VAL A 312 8.58 -27.45 -23.62
C VAL A 312 9.47 -28.29 -24.52
N ASP A 313 9.35 -28.03 -25.82
CA ASP A 313 10.21 -28.61 -26.83
C ASP A 313 11.58 -27.94 -26.73
N VAL A 314 12.56 -28.65 -26.17
CA VAL A 314 13.94 -28.16 -25.96
C VAL A 314 14.61 -27.77 -27.29
N THR A 315 14.10 -28.27 -28.42
CA THR A 315 14.61 -27.95 -29.75
C THR A 315 14.07 -26.62 -30.31
N LYS A 316 13.08 -25.99 -29.66
CA LYS A 316 12.44 -24.75 -30.14
C LYS A 316 12.59 -23.62 -29.13
N THR A 317 13.25 -22.54 -29.54
CA THR A 317 13.32 -21.32 -28.73
C THR A 317 11.98 -20.60 -28.70
N THR A 318 11.38 -20.47 -27.50
CA THR A 318 10.14 -19.70 -27.32
C THR A 318 10.44 -18.21 -27.27
N SER A 319 9.80 -17.41 -28.13
CA SER A 319 9.90 -15.94 -28.05
C SER A 319 9.23 -15.38 -26.78
N LEU A 320 9.71 -14.21 -26.32
CA LEU A 320 9.14 -13.50 -25.17
C LEU A 320 7.64 -13.18 -25.39
N TRP A 321 7.26 -12.79 -26.61
CA TRP A 321 5.87 -12.55 -26.97
C TRP A 321 5.00 -13.80 -26.78
N THR A 322 5.47 -14.96 -27.23
CA THR A 322 4.76 -16.22 -27.05
C THR A 322 4.55 -16.55 -25.57
N ARG A 323 5.54 -16.25 -24.71
CA ARG A 323 5.43 -16.44 -23.26
C ARG A 323 4.38 -15.48 -22.65
N LEU A 324 4.39 -14.21 -23.04
CA LEU A 324 3.40 -13.23 -22.59
C LEU A 324 1.97 -13.62 -22.99
N VAL A 325 1.76 -13.98 -24.26
CA VAL A 325 0.44 -14.44 -24.74
C VAL A 325 -0.02 -15.68 -23.97
N ARG A 326 0.87 -16.65 -23.72
CA ARG A 326 0.52 -17.85 -22.93
C ARG A 326 0.19 -17.54 -21.46
N THR A 327 0.66 -16.43 -20.92
CA THR A 327 0.38 -16.01 -19.55
C THR A 327 -1.06 -15.53 -19.39
N VAL A 328 -1.69 -14.99 -20.44
CA VAL A 328 -3.07 -14.45 -20.36
C VAL A 328 -4.06 -15.25 -21.20
N GLY A 329 -3.60 -15.89 -22.28
CA GLY A 329 -4.39 -16.71 -23.19
C GLY A 329 -3.71 -18.04 -23.51
N PRO A 330 -3.57 -18.95 -22.55
CA PRO A 330 -3.04 -20.29 -22.81
C PRO A 330 -4.03 -21.13 -23.63
N LYS A 331 -3.53 -22.22 -24.23
CA LYS A 331 -4.40 -23.24 -24.82
C LYS A 331 -5.21 -23.92 -23.72
N TYR A 332 -6.51 -24.08 -23.91
CA TYR A 332 -7.41 -24.63 -22.90
C TYR A 332 -8.33 -25.71 -23.47
N PHE A 333 -8.76 -26.61 -22.60
CA PHE A 333 -9.92 -27.46 -22.81
C PHE A 333 -11.19 -26.76 -22.32
N PRO A 334 -12.35 -26.96 -22.96
CA PRO A 334 -13.63 -26.35 -22.59
C PRO A 334 -14.24 -27.01 -21.33
N HIS A 335 -13.43 -27.18 -20.28
CA HIS A 335 -13.81 -27.77 -19.02
C HIS A 335 -13.50 -26.80 -17.88
N PRO A 336 -14.41 -26.61 -16.92
CA PRO A 336 -14.17 -25.71 -15.80
C PRO A 336 -13.04 -26.22 -14.91
N SER A 337 -12.17 -25.30 -14.46
CA SER A 337 -11.12 -25.56 -13.47
C SER A 337 -11.33 -24.67 -12.24
N HIS A 338 -11.06 -25.24 -11.07
CA HIS A 338 -11.16 -24.59 -9.76
C HIS A 338 -9.86 -24.79 -8.97
N ALA A 339 -8.74 -24.75 -9.68
CA ALA A 339 -7.43 -25.02 -9.10
C ALA A 339 -7.00 -23.95 -8.09
N ILE A 340 -7.23 -22.67 -8.41
CA ILE A 340 -6.73 -21.53 -7.63
C ILE A 340 -7.86 -20.48 -7.47
N PRO A 341 -8.16 -20.02 -6.25
CA PRO A 341 -9.00 -18.84 -6.01
C PRO A 341 -8.34 -17.53 -6.45
N TYR A 342 -9.11 -16.47 -6.72
CA TYR A 342 -8.57 -15.19 -7.21
C TYR A 342 -7.52 -14.55 -6.29
N ALA A 343 -7.77 -14.54 -4.97
CA ALA A 343 -6.82 -13.98 -4.00
C ALA A 343 -5.47 -14.72 -4.05
N MET A 344 -5.49 -16.05 -4.04
CA MET A 344 -4.28 -16.89 -4.15
C MET A 344 -3.54 -16.67 -5.46
N PHE A 345 -4.28 -16.46 -6.56
CA PHE A 345 -3.70 -16.14 -7.86
C PHE A 345 -2.90 -14.85 -7.78
N CYS A 346 -3.48 -13.78 -7.20
CA CYS A 346 -2.82 -12.49 -7.09
C CYS A 346 -1.59 -12.54 -6.18
N TYR A 347 -1.69 -13.13 -4.99
CA TYR A 347 -0.59 -13.17 -4.02
C TYR A 347 0.58 -14.06 -4.46
N ASN A 348 0.33 -15.13 -5.21
CA ASN A 348 1.40 -16.01 -5.69
C ASN A 348 1.94 -15.61 -7.07
N SER A 349 1.21 -14.84 -7.88
CA SER A 349 1.70 -14.37 -9.18
C SER A 349 2.82 -13.34 -9.02
N ASP A 350 4.02 -13.66 -9.50
CA ASP A 350 5.18 -12.76 -9.48
C ASP A 350 4.92 -11.48 -10.27
N ILE A 351 4.33 -11.62 -11.46
CA ILE A 351 4.00 -10.48 -12.32
C ILE A 351 3.08 -9.52 -11.58
N PHE A 352 2.05 -10.04 -10.92
CA PHE A 352 1.12 -9.20 -10.17
C PHE A 352 1.79 -8.54 -8.98
N VAL A 353 2.43 -9.33 -8.10
CA VAL A 353 3.01 -8.81 -6.87
C VAL A 353 4.11 -7.77 -7.16
N PHE A 354 5.00 -8.02 -8.12
CA PHE A 354 6.07 -7.07 -8.43
C PHE A 354 5.56 -5.80 -9.12
N LEU A 355 4.67 -5.91 -10.11
CA LEU A 355 4.10 -4.73 -10.76
C LEU A 355 3.27 -3.88 -9.79
N TYR A 356 2.43 -4.53 -8.98
CA TYR A 356 1.60 -3.81 -8.02
C TYR A 356 2.45 -3.20 -6.91
N SER A 357 3.43 -3.92 -6.37
CA SER A 357 4.38 -3.37 -5.37
C SER A 357 5.20 -2.22 -5.92
N GLY A 358 5.68 -2.33 -7.17
CA GLY A 358 6.34 -1.23 -7.87
C GLY A 358 5.43 -0.01 -8.00
N SER A 359 4.16 -0.22 -8.34
CA SER A 359 3.19 0.89 -8.38
C SER A 359 3.01 1.57 -7.02
N VAL A 360 3.00 0.80 -5.93
CA VAL A 360 2.89 1.34 -4.56
C VAL A 360 4.14 2.15 -4.21
N LEU A 361 5.34 1.67 -4.51
CA LEU A 361 6.59 2.39 -4.23
C LEU A 361 6.67 3.72 -4.99
N PHE A 362 6.30 3.73 -6.27
CA PHE A 362 6.33 4.94 -7.08
C PHE A 362 5.26 5.97 -6.68
N ASP A 363 4.16 5.52 -6.05
CA ASP A 363 3.06 6.39 -5.59
C ASP A 363 3.08 6.68 -4.07
N ILE A 364 4.08 6.16 -3.34
CA ILE A 364 4.05 6.16 -1.86
C ILE A 364 4.06 7.57 -1.28
N GLN A 365 4.72 8.53 -1.94
CA GLN A 365 4.80 9.91 -1.51
C GLN A 365 3.40 10.56 -1.43
N ASN A 366 2.65 10.55 -2.53
CA ASN A 366 1.30 11.12 -2.59
C ASN A 366 0.34 10.35 -1.69
N CYS A 367 0.50 9.02 -1.61
CA CYS A 367 -0.26 8.16 -0.70
C CYS A 367 -0.08 8.57 0.78
N LEU A 368 1.15 8.70 1.26
CA LEU A 368 1.43 9.07 2.66
C LEU A 368 0.97 10.49 2.98
N ILE A 369 1.18 11.44 2.05
CA ILE A 369 0.68 12.82 2.18
C ILE A 369 -0.84 12.82 2.37
N PHE A 370 -1.57 12.11 1.51
CA PHE A 370 -3.01 12.05 1.58
C PHE A 370 -3.50 11.40 2.88
N ILE A 371 -3.00 10.19 3.20
CA ILE A 371 -3.43 9.45 4.39
C ILE A 371 -3.18 10.28 5.66
N ARG A 372 -2.00 10.92 5.77
CA ARG A 372 -1.65 11.69 6.97
C ARG A 372 -2.56 12.88 7.19
N ASN A 373 -2.82 13.68 6.15
CA ASN A 373 -3.70 14.87 6.29
C ASN A 373 -5.15 14.46 6.60
N VAL A 374 -5.65 13.40 5.96
CA VAL A 374 -6.96 12.83 6.27
C VAL A 374 -7.02 12.30 7.71
N HIS A 375 -5.99 11.54 8.13
CA HIS A 375 -5.90 10.97 9.46
C HIS A 375 -5.90 12.03 10.56
N PHE A 376 -5.17 13.15 10.37
CA PHE A 376 -5.11 14.24 11.35
C PHE A 376 -6.51 14.73 11.74
N TYR A 377 -7.33 15.13 10.77
CA TYR A 377 -8.69 15.61 11.04
C TYR A 377 -9.64 14.48 11.47
N ASN A 378 -9.54 13.31 10.84
CA ASN A 378 -10.38 12.15 11.14
C ASN A 378 -10.12 11.57 12.54
N SER A 379 -8.94 11.75 13.13
CA SER A 379 -8.65 11.31 14.50
C SER A 379 -9.45 12.08 15.55
N TRP A 380 -9.72 13.36 15.29
CA TRP A 380 -10.49 14.24 16.17
C TRP A 380 -12.00 14.19 15.90
N ALA A 381 -12.39 13.99 14.63
CA ALA A 381 -13.78 13.84 14.21
C ALA A 381 -13.94 12.62 13.27
N PRO A 382 -14.07 11.40 13.83
CA PRO A 382 -14.06 10.17 13.04
C PRO A 382 -15.25 10.05 12.09
N GLN A 383 -14.93 9.78 10.82
CA GLN A 383 -15.88 9.47 9.76
C GLN A 383 -15.57 8.11 9.15
N PHE A 384 -16.62 7.33 8.90
CA PHE A 384 -16.47 5.98 8.36
C PHE A 384 -15.79 5.97 6.98
N THR A 385 -16.20 6.88 6.09
CA THR A 385 -15.69 6.98 4.71
C THR A 385 -14.19 7.30 4.68
N ALA A 386 -13.76 8.32 5.43
CA ALA A 386 -12.36 8.70 5.55
C ALA A 386 -11.50 7.59 6.21
N SER A 387 -12.04 6.93 7.24
CA SER A 387 -11.37 5.80 7.90
C SER A 387 -11.22 4.60 6.97
N PHE A 388 -12.24 4.29 6.18
CA PHE A 388 -12.18 3.20 5.21
C PHE A 388 -11.24 3.50 4.04
N GLN A 389 -11.20 4.75 3.58
CA GLN A 389 -10.27 5.17 2.52
C GLN A 389 -8.81 5.09 2.98
N THR A 390 -8.51 5.60 4.18
CA THR A 390 -7.17 5.51 4.78
C THR A 390 -6.75 4.05 5.04
N PHE A 391 -7.69 3.20 5.48
CA PHE A 391 -7.50 1.75 5.56
C PHE A 391 -7.12 1.14 4.20
N SER A 392 -7.89 1.45 3.16
CA SER A 392 -7.64 0.95 1.79
C SER A 392 -6.26 1.36 1.29
N LEU A 393 -5.89 2.62 1.47
CA LEU A 393 -4.56 3.12 1.09
C LEU A 393 -3.42 2.47 1.90
N ALA A 394 -3.61 2.26 3.21
CA ALA A 394 -2.63 1.59 4.06
C ALA A 394 -2.44 0.11 3.67
N THR A 395 -3.52 -0.59 3.26
CA THR A 395 -3.41 -1.98 2.79
C THR A 395 -2.56 -2.15 1.53
N ARG A 396 -2.23 -1.06 0.80
CA ARG A 396 -1.25 -1.11 -0.29
C ARG A 396 0.12 -1.64 0.16
N LEU A 397 0.53 -1.34 1.40
CA LEU A 397 1.80 -1.79 1.97
C LEU A 397 1.87 -3.32 2.13
N LEU A 398 0.72 -4.00 2.15
CA LEU A 398 0.68 -5.47 2.17
C LEU A 398 1.36 -6.08 0.95
N TRP A 399 1.30 -5.41 -0.21
CA TRP A 399 1.96 -5.89 -1.41
C TRP A 399 3.49 -5.83 -1.28
N LEU A 400 4.01 -4.83 -0.56
CA LEU A 400 5.44 -4.77 -0.23
C LEU A 400 5.86 -5.95 0.66
N ASN A 401 5.00 -6.35 1.61
CA ASN A 401 5.22 -7.56 2.42
C ASN A 401 5.29 -8.83 1.54
N CYS A 402 4.35 -8.98 0.60
CA CYS A 402 4.34 -10.09 -0.36
C CYS A 402 5.59 -10.08 -1.25
N ALA A 403 5.99 -8.90 -1.76
CA ALA A 403 7.17 -8.75 -2.58
C ALA A 403 8.44 -9.07 -1.79
N PHE A 404 8.53 -8.65 -0.52
CA PHE A 404 9.64 -8.98 0.36
C PHE A 404 9.84 -10.49 0.50
N LEU A 405 8.78 -11.26 0.79
CA LEU A 405 8.87 -12.72 0.87
C LEU A 405 9.37 -13.33 -0.46
N LYS A 406 8.84 -12.87 -1.60
CA LYS A 406 9.27 -13.35 -2.92
C LYS A 406 10.74 -13.04 -3.20
N VAL A 407 11.18 -11.81 -2.95
CA VAL A 407 12.58 -11.40 -3.10
C VAL A 407 13.47 -12.22 -2.17
N ALA A 408 13.07 -12.45 -0.92
CA ALA A 408 13.81 -13.27 0.02
C ALA A 408 14.00 -14.70 -0.51
N LYS A 409 12.96 -15.31 -1.08
CA LYS A 409 13.08 -16.64 -1.73
C LYS A 409 14.02 -16.62 -2.93
N ILE A 410 13.90 -15.63 -3.81
CA ILE A 410 14.75 -15.51 -5.00
C ILE A 410 16.22 -15.32 -4.59
N LEU A 411 16.50 -14.40 -3.67
CA LEU A 411 17.85 -14.16 -3.16
C LEU A 411 18.41 -15.38 -2.45
N TRP A 412 17.60 -16.06 -1.63
CA TRP A 412 18.02 -17.29 -0.97
C TRP A 412 18.28 -18.43 -1.96
N ASN A 413 17.58 -18.50 -3.09
CA ASN A 413 17.88 -19.46 -4.14
C ASN A 413 19.19 -19.14 -4.88
N LEU A 414 19.53 -17.85 -5.03
CA LEU A 414 20.78 -17.42 -5.68
C LEU A 414 22.01 -17.63 -4.80
N VAL A 415 21.88 -17.39 -3.50
CA VAL A 415 22.98 -17.49 -2.52
C VAL A 415 23.04 -18.88 -1.86
N GLY A 416 21.92 -19.58 -1.79
CA GLY A 416 21.80 -20.84 -1.09
C GLY A 416 22.54 -21.98 -1.78
N SER A 417 23.19 -22.83 -0.99
CA SER A 417 23.87 -24.05 -1.47
C SER A 417 22.93 -25.24 -1.63
N ALA A 418 21.62 -25.02 -1.72
CA ALA A 418 20.64 -26.08 -1.82
C ALA A 418 20.79 -26.82 -3.15
N SER A 419 20.94 -28.14 -3.07
CA SER A 419 21.25 -29.01 -4.19
C SER A 419 20.06 -29.89 -4.61
N TYR A 420 19.00 -29.93 -3.80
CA TYR A 420 17.74 -30.58 -4.10
C TYR A 420 16.53 -29.91 -3.42
N SER A 421 15.34 -30.15 -3.95
CA SER A 421 14.06 -29.64 -3.45
C SER A 421 13.78 -30.15 -2.02
N GLY A 422 13.65 -29.22 -1.05
CA GLY A 422 13.40 -29.54 0.36
C GLY A 422 14.64 -29.63 1.27
N GLU A 423 15.85 -29.37 0.76
CA GLU A 423 17.07 -29.34 1.56
C GLU A 423 17.13 -28.10 2.49
N SER A 424 16.71 -26.94 1.97
CA SER A 424 16.79 -25.67 2.68
C SER A 424 15.62 -25.45 3.62
N ARG A 425 15.87 -25.51 4.94
CA ARG A 425 14.86 -25.14 5.96
C ARG A 425 14.47 -23.66 5.90
N LEU A 426 15.43 -22.77 5.63
CA LEU A 426 15.17 -21.32 5.59
C LEU A 426 14.26 -20.93 4.43
N MET A 427 14.36 -21.61 3.28
CA MET A 427 13.45 -21.40 2.14
C MET A 427 11.99 -21.70 2.51
N GLY A 428 11.79 -22.69 3.40
CA GLY A 428 10.48 -23.01 3.94
C GLY A 428 9.85 -21.85 4.70
N LEU A 429 10.65 -21.13 5.52
CA LEU A 429 10.20 -20.03 6.40
C LEU A 429 9.67 -18.80 5.66
N PHE A 430 9.97 -18.64 4.36
CA PHE A 430 9.45 -17.54 3.55
C PHE A 430 8.07 -17.84 2.93
N ASN A 431 7.35 -18.82 3.48
CA ASN A 431 5.99 -19.15 3.07
C ASN A 431 5.02 -18.98 4.24
N LEU A 432 3.76 -18.75 3.91
CA LEU A 432 2.65 -18.68 4.84
C LEU A 432 1.69 -19.84 4.55
N SER A 433 1.17 -20.47 5.60
CA SER A 433 0.27 -21.62 5.48
C SER A 433 -1.04 -21.22 4.81
N SER A 434 -1.54 -20.02 5.14
CA SER A 434 -2.84 -19.54 4.71
C SER A 434 -2.87 -18.02 4.52
N VAL A 435 -3.92 -17.56 3.85
CA VAL A 435 -4.19 -16.13 3.67
C VAL A 435 -4.58 -15.43 4.98
N THR A 436 -5.03 -16.16 6.01
CA THR A 436 -5.33 -15.52 7.30
C THR A 436 -4.07 -14.97 7.96
N SER A 437 -2.95 -15.69 7.87
CA SER A 437 -1.66 -15.23 8.39
C SER A 437 -1.22 -13.94 7.67
N LEU A 438 -1.46 -13.85 6.36
CA LEU A 438 -1.22 -12.63 5.60
C LEU A 438 -2.10 -11.46 6.08
N TYR A 439 -3.39 -11.69 6.34
CA TYR A 439 -4.28 -10.63 6.85
C TYR A 439 -3.94 -10.19 8.27
N VAL A 440 -3.44 -11.08 9.12
CA VAL A 440 -2.90 -10.70 10.43
C VAL A 440 -1.75 -9.69 10.27
N SER A 441 -0.87 -9.88 9.27
CA SER A 441 0.19 -8.90 8.97
C SER A 441 -0.35 -7.53 8.54
N ALA A 442 -1.53 -7.47 7.93
CA ALA A 442 -2.15 -6.23 7.47
C ALA A 442 -2.63 -5.34 8.62
N ILE A 443 -2.95 -5.92 9.79
CA ILE A 443 -3.46 -5.17 10.95
C ILE A 443 -2.42 -4.14 11.42
N LEU A 444 -1.14 -4.51 11.44
CA LEU A 444 -0.07 -3.60 11.85
C LEU A 444 0.13 -2.45 10.86
N LEU A 445 -0.27 -2.62 9.59
CA LEU A 445 -0.14 -1.58 8.56
C LEU A 445 -1.09 -0.39 8.81
N PHE A 446 -2.18 -0.58 9.57
CA PHE A 446 -3.07 0.52 9.98
C PHE A 446 -2.42 1.50 10.93
N TYR A 447 -1.37 1.08 11.63
CA TYR A 447 -0.66 1.92 12.56
C TYR A 447 0.45 2.76 11.90
N VAL A 448 0.64 2.68 10.58
CA VAL A 448 1.65 3.49 9.88
C VAL A 448 1.38 5.00 10.04
N PRO A 449 0.16 5.55 9.83
CA PRO A 449 -0.07 6.99 10.04
C PRO A 449 0.08 7.42 11.50
N PRO A 450 -0.50 6.72 12.50
CA PRO A 450 -0.22 6.99 13.91
C PRO A 450 1.27 6.91 14.28
N PHE A 451 2.01 5.98 13.68
CA PHE A 451 3.46 5.85 13.89
C PHE A 451 4.23 7.08 13.38
N ILE A 452 3.83 7.64 12.23
CA ILE A 452 4.45 8.87 11.71
C ILE A 452 4.21 10.04 12.67
N GLU A 453 2.99 10.18 13.21
CA GLU A 453 2.69 11.23 14.19
C GLU A 453 3.42 10.99 15.52
N TYR A 454 3.55 9.74 15.97
CA TYR A 454 4.34 9.41 17.17
C TYR A 454 5.82 9.73 16.98
N ASN A 455 6.42 9.33 15.87
CA ASN A 455 7.83 9.61 15.56
C ASN A 455 8.12 11.12 15.51
N ASN A 456 7.15 11.88 15.02
CA ASN A 456 7.23 13.33 14.91
C ASN A 456 6.44 14.02 16.03
N GLY A 457 6.33 13.41 17.21
CA GLY A 457 5.47 13.90 18.30
C GLY A 457 6.04 15.14 19.00
N VAL A 458 7.36 15.27 19.07
CA VAL A 458 8.04 16.41 19.72
C VAL A 458 8.41 17.46 18.68
N THR A 459 7.56 18.48 18.56
CA THR A 459 7.70 19.53 17.55
C THR A 459 7.48 20.92 18.10
N VAL A 460 8.05 21.91 17.40
CA VAL A 460 7.78 23.33 17.64
C VAL A 460 7.82 24.05 16.29
N ASP A 461 6.88 24.96 16.08
CA ASP A 461 6.85 25.83 14.90
C ASP A 461 7.57 27.13 15.21
N LEU A 462 8.65 27.42 14.47
CA LEU A 462 9.33 28.71 14.49
C LEU A 462 8.64 29.62 13.47
N SER A 463 8.02 30.69 13.96
CA SER A 463 7.30 31.68 13.14
C SER A 463 8.22 32.79 12.63
N ASN A 464 7.93 33.31 11.43
CA ASN A 464 8.60 34.49 10.88
C ASN A 464 8.46 35.75 11.76
N SER A 465 7.45 35.77 12.63
CA SER A 465 7.28 36.83 13.64
C SER A 465 8.34 36.83 14.75
N VAL A 466 9.02 35.69 14.97
CA VAL A 466 10.05 35.54 16.02
C VAL A 466 11.44 35.76 15.44
N GLU A 467 11.72 35.15 14.29
CA GLU A 467 13.00 35.25 13.58
C GLU A 467 12.73 35.14 12.08
N ARG A 468 13.50 35.88 11.27
CA ARG A 468 13.44 35.76 9.82
C ARG A 468 13.92 34.36 9.41
N LEU A 469 13.08 33.61 8.67
CA LEU A 469 13.33 32.20 8.36
C LEU A 469 14.36 31.97 7.25
N ASP A 470 14.86 33.04 6.63
CA ASP A 470 15.87 32.96 5.57
C ASP A 470 17.19 32.39 6.10
N GLY A 471 17.79 31.47 5.34
CA GLY A 471 19.01 30.75 5.75
C GLY A 471 18.73 29.48 6.57
N LEU A 472 17.49 29.21 6.97
CA LEU A 472 17.13 27.92 7.57
C LEU A 472 17.01 26.83 6.49
N ARG A 473 18.01 25.95 6.42
CA ARG A 473 17.99 24.78 5.56
C ARG A 473 17.13 23.67 6.17
N VAL A 474 16.14 23.20 5.42
CA VAL A 474 15.40 21.95 5.65
C VAL A 474 16.06 20.87 4.81
N ASP A 475 16.64 19.86 5.45
CA ASP A 475 17.21 18.71 4.77
C ASP A 475 16.15 17.65 4.47
N VAL A 476 16.24 17.02 3.30
CA VAL A 476 15.36 15.92 2.89
C VAL A 476 15.41 14.78 3.90
N PHE A 477 16.60 14.41 4.42
CA PHE A 477 16.73 13.28 5.33
C PHE A 477 16.15 13.56 6.72
N GLU A 478 16.16 14.82 7.12
CA GLU A 478 15.59 15.31 8.38
C GLU A 478 14.13 15.76 8.22
N SER A 479 13.53 15.47 7.08
CA SER A 479 12.18 15.88 6.74
C SER A 479 11.09 15.02 7.38
N TYR A 480 9.90 15.58 7.53
CA TYR A 480 8.75 14.94 8.19
C TYR A 480 8.52 13.46 7.79
N TYR A 481 8.63 13.11 6.51
CA TYR A 481 8.41 11.74 6.04
C TYR A 481 9.68 10.89 6.05
N MET A 482 10.81 11.42 5.59
CA MET A 482 12.03 10.62 5.37
C MET A 482 12.62 10.07 6.67
N ARG A 483 12.52 10.83 7.76
CA ARG A 483 12.92 10.37 9.11
C ARG A 483 12.21 9.08 9.53
N CYS A 484 10.99 8.87 9.04
CA CYS A 484 10.16 7.71 9.37
C CYS A 484 10.40 6.53 8.42
N VAL A 485 10.91 6.77 7.21
CA VAL A 485 10.99 5.74 6.14
C VAL A 485 11.79 4.52 6.57
N THR A 486 12.95 4.72 7.20
CA THR A 486 13.81 3.62 7.68
C THR A 486 13.10 2.78 8.73
N SER A 487 12.47 3.43 9.71
CA SER A 487 11.72 2.75 10.77
C SER A 487 10.50 2.01 10.25
N ILE A 488 9.76 2.60 9.29
CA ILE A 488 8.64 1.94 8.61
C ILE A 488 9.15 0.72 7.83
N ALA A 489 10.24 0.85 7.07
CA ALA A 489 10.81 -0.26 6.31
C ALA A 489 11.25 -1.42 7.21
N VAL A 490 11.94 -1.13 8.32
CA VAL A 490 12.30 -2.14 9.32
C VAL A 490 11.07 -2.76 9.95
N GLY A 491 10.05 -1.95 10.29
CA GLY A 491 8.77 -2.42 10.83
C GLY A 491 8.02 -3.36 9.88
N LEU A 492 8.01 -3.06 8.58
CA LEU A 492 7.41 -3.94 7.54
C LEU A 492 8.13 -5.29 7.49
N VAL A 493 9.47 -5.28 7.47
CA VAL A 493 10.27 -6.51 7.46
C VAL A 493 10.07 -7.32 8.74
N ALA A 494 10.14 -6.67 9.90
CA ALA A 494 9.95 -7.31 11.19
C ALA A 494 8.54 -7.92 11.33
N ASN A 495 7.50 -7.20 10.88
CA ASN A 495 6.12 -7.68 10.85
C ASN A 495 6.00 -8.99 10.05
N VAL A 496 6.55 -9.02 8.83
CA VAL A 496 6.48 -10.23 7.98
C VAL A 496 7.25 -11.39 8.57
N ILE A 497 8.45 -11.17 9.09
CA ILE A 497 9.26 -12.23 9.72
C ILE A 497 8.55 -12.77 10.97
N LEU A 498 7.98 -11.91 11.81
CA LEU A 498 7.24 -12.31 13.00
C LEU A 498 6.00 -13.14 12.65
N VAL A 499 5.23 -12.70 11.65
CA VAL A 499 4.05 -13.45 11.20
C VAL A 499 4.44 -14.78 10.57
N ALA A 500 5.49 -14.83 9.75
CA ALA A 500 5.96 -16.07 9.13
C ALA A 500 6.50 -17.06 10.18
N THR A 501 7.30 -16.59 11.14
CA THR A 501 7.81 -17.43 12.23
C THR A 501 6.69 -17.96 13.12
N LEU A 502 5.72 -17.12 13.47
CA LEU A 502 4.53 -17.54 14.24
C LEU A 502 3.68 -18.55 13.45
N ASP A 503 3.46 -18.33 12.15
CA ASP A 503 2.75 -19.28 11.29
C ASP A 503 3.45 -20.64 11.24
N HIS A 504 4.78 -20.66 11.12
CA HIS A 504 5.56 -21.90 11.13
C HIS A 504 5.57 -22.61 12.48
N ALA A 505 5.59 -21.86 13.58
CA ALA A 505 5.54 -22.42 14.93
C ALA A 505 4.16 -23.03 15.23
N VAL A 506 3.07 -22.33 14.91
CA VAL A 506 1.70 -22.80 15.18
C VAL A 506 1.30 -23.93 14.22
N ASN A 507 1.67 -23.82 12.94
CA ASN A 507 1.29 -24.79 11.91
C ASN A 507 2.39 -25.82 11.61
N GLN A 508 3.26 -26.13 12.58
CA GLN A 508 4.32 -27.12 12.43
C GLN A 508 3.86 -28.48 11.83
N PRO A 509 2.75 -29.11 12.26
CA PRO A 509 2.33 -30.40 11.69
C PRO A 509 1.88 -30.27 10.22
N TYR A 510 1.29 -29.13 9.86
CA TYR A 510 0.96 -28.82 8.47
C TYR A 510 2.22 -28.74 7.62
N TRP A 511 3.23 -27.97 8.05
CA TRP A 511 4.50 -27.84 7.33
C TRP A 511 5.27 -29.15 7.22
N ALA A 512 5.24 -29.98 8.27
CA ALA A 512 5.83 -31.32 8.25
C ALA A 512 5.16 -32.25 7.22
N THR A 513 3.84 -32.14 7.06
CA THR A 513 3.08 -32.89 6.05
C THR A 513 3.40 -32.37 4.64
N MET A 514 3.41 -31.05 4.46
CA MET A 514 3.69 -30.42 3.17
C MET A 514 5.12 -30.69 2.67
N ALA A 515 6.11 -30.76 3.56
CA ALA A 515 7.49 -31.06 3.18
C ALA A 515 7.67 -32.46 2.58
N LYS A 516 6.76 -33.39 2.85
CA LYS A 516 6.83 -34.78 2.36
C LYS A 516 6.19 -34.97 0.99
N ASN A 517 5.32 -34.06 0.54
CA ASN A 517 4.66 -34.17 -0.76
C ASN A 517 5.46 -33.47 -1.87
N SER A 518 5.65 -34.12 -3.03
CA SER A 518 6.46 -33.56 -4.12
C SER A 518 5.91 -32.25 -4.67
N LEU A 519 4.62 -32.17 -5.00
CA LEU A 519 4.00 -30.93 -5.50
C LEU A 519 4.10 -29.79 -4.46
N ALA A 520 3.92 -30.11 -3.18
CA ALA A 520 4.08 -29.14 -2.11
C ALA A 520 5.54 -28.67 -1.97
N ARG A 521 6.52 -29.56 -2.11
CA ARG A 521 7.94 -29.17 -2.14
C ARG A 521 8.25 -28.26 -3.34
N GLN A 522 7.66 -28.53 -4.50
CA GLN A 522 7.81 -27.66 -5.66
C GLN A 522 7.29 -26.24 -5.40
N ALA A 523 6.20 -26.09 -4.64
CA ALA A 523 5.70 -24.78 -4.21
C ALA A 523 6.59 -24.11 -3.15
N ILE A 524 6.96 -24.85 -2.12
CA ILE A 524 7.59 -24.31 -0.91
C ILE A 524 9.08 -24.02 -1.15
N TYR A 525 9.79 -24.95 -1.78
CA TYR A 525 11.25 -24.93 -1.89
C TYR A 525 11.78 -24.64 -3.29
N ASN A 526 10.97 -24.89 -4.33
CA ASN A 526 11.41 -24.82 -5.72
C ASN A 526 10.66 -23.78 -6.57
N SER A 527 10.01 -22.82 -5.92
CA SER A 527 9.39 -21.69 -6.61
C SER A 527 9.28 -20.45 -5.72
N SER A 528 8.96 -19.33 -6.33
CA SER A 528 8.63 -18.05 -5.68
C SER A 528 7.23 -18.00 -5.03
N SER A 529 6.50 -19.13 -4.96
CA SER A 529 5.22 -19.18 -4.23
C SER A 529 5.42 -18.75 -2.78
N ILE A 530 4.46 -18.05 -2.18
CA ILE A 530 4.53 -17.57 -0.79
C ILE A 530 3.32 -18.03 0.05
N LEU A 531 2.25 -18.53 -0.57
CA LEU A 531 1.06 -19.04 0.11
C LEU A 531 0.73 -20.45 -0.35
N CYS A 532 0.48 -21.36 0.58
CA CYS A 532 0.31 -22.79 0.28
C CYS A 532 -1.14 -23.32 0.33
N ASP A 533 -2.14 -22.48 0.63
CA ASP A 533 -3.55 -22.89 0.83
C ASP A 533 -4.21 -23.51 -0.42
N TYR A 534 -3.72 -23.19 -1.63
CA TYR A 534 -4.20 -23.80 -2.88
C TYR A 534 -3.82 -25.28 -3.03
N LEU A 535 -2.96 -25.82 -2.16
CA LEU A 535 -2.53 -27.23 -2.11
C LEU A 535 -3.44 -28.09 -1.22
N TYR A 536 -4.69 -27.69 -1.05
CA TYR A 536 -5.68 -28.47 -0.30
C TYR A 536 -5.78 -29.93 -0.80
N GLY A 537 -5.81 -30.88 0.15
CA GLY A 537 -5.92 -32.31 -0.11
C GLY A 537 -4.61 -33.10 -0.02
N VAL A 538 -3.50 -32.48 0.40
CA VAL A 538 -2.31 -33.19 0.86
C VAL A 538 -2.61 -33.75 2.26
N GLU A 539 -2.65 -35.06 2.39
CA GLU A 539 -2.92 -35.75 3.67
C GLU A 539 -1.86 -36.85 3.88
N ALA A 540 -1.68 -37.27 5.13
CA ALA A 540 -0.87 -38.45 5.42
C ALA A 540 -1.53 -39.69 4.80
N ASP A 541 -0.73 -40.55 4.19
CA ASP A 541 -1.21 -41.78 3.56
C ASP A 541 -1.77 -42.71 4.66
N PRO A 542 -3.04 -43.14 4.55
CA PRO A 542 -3.65 -44.02 5.56
C PRO A 542 -3.00 -45.40 5.62
N VAL A 543 -2.30 -45.83 4.56
CA VAL A 543 -1.64 -47.13 4.45
C VAL A 543 -0.18 -47.03 4.91
N VAL A 544 0.52 -45.96 4.53
CA VAL A 544 1.94 -45.76 4.84
C VAL A 544 2.15 -44.48 5.67
N LYS A 545 2.23 -44.61 7.00
CA LYS A 545 2.29 -43.48 7.95
C LYS A 545 3.38 -42.43 7.66
N GLU A 546 4.46 -42.80 6.97
CA GLU A 546 5.56 -41.88 6.63
C GLU A 546 5.35 -41.11 5.32
N ARG A 547 4.41 -41.54 4.48
CA ARG A 547 4.14 -40.99 3.14
C ARG A 547 2.97 -40.00 3.20
N THR A 548 2.99 -39.00 2.34
CA THR A 548 1.89 -38.04 2.19
C THR A 548 1.42 -38.04 0.76
N VAL A 549 0.13 -38.15 0.52
CA VAL A 549 -0.43 -38.26 -0.83
C VAL A 549 -1.45 -37.15 -1.04
N MET A 550 -1.40 -36.55 -2.23
CA MET A 550 -2.42 -35.64 -2.73
C MET A 550 -3.19 -36.29 -3.87
N VAL A 551 -4.44 -36.64 -3.59
CA VAL A 551 -5.35 -37.18 -4.61
C VAL A 551 -6.03 -36.01 -5.32
N CYS A 552 -5.65 -35.75 -6.57
CA CYS A 552 -6.20 -34.65 -7.34
C CYS A 552 -6.66 -35.09 -8.74
N ARG A 553 -7.50 -34.27 -9.37
CA ARG A 553 -7.94 -34.49 -10.76
C ARG A 553 -6.86 -34.00 -11.72
N ALA A 554 -6.64 -34.73 -12.81
CA ALA A 554 -5.70 -34.34 -13.87
C ALA A 554 -5.91 -32.89 -14.35
N ARG A 555 -7.18 -32.46 -14.45
CA ARG A 555 -7.55 -31.08 -14.82
C ARG A 555 -7.03 -30.01 -13.85
N ARG A 556 -7.09 -30.27 -12.53
CA ARG A 556 -6.58 -29.33 -11.51
C ARG A 556 -5.06 -29.22 -11.63
N LEU A 557 -4.38 -30.35 -11.72
CA LEU A 557 -2.92 -30.40 -11.80
C LEU A 557 -2.40 -29.76 -13.11
N SER A 558 -3.13 -29.88 -14.21
CA SER A 558 -2.82 -29.20 -15.48
C SER A 558 -2.87 -27.67 -15.36
N THR A 559 -3.91 -27.12 -14.74
CA THR A 559 -3.99 -25.68 -14.48
C THR A 559 -2.91 -25.22 -13.50
N LEU A 560 -2.56 -26.03 -12.49
CA LEU A 560 -1.46 -25.71 -11.57
C LEU A 560 -0.12 -25.64 -12.32
N GLN A 561 0.19 -26.62 -13.17
CA GLN A 561 1.44 -26.64 -13.95
C GLN A 561 1.63 -25.36 -14.77
N TRP A 562 0.59 -24.93 -15.49
CA TRP A 562 0.62 -23.65 -16.21
C TRP A 562 0.89 -22.45 -15.30
N PHE A 563 0.27 -22.41 -14.12
CA PHE A 563 0.46 -21.31 -13.17
C PHE A 563 1.90 -21.27 -12.65
N PHE A 564 2.49 -22.42 -12.32
CA PHE A 564 3.91 -22.53 -11.95
C PHE A 564 4.84 -22.02 -13.05
N MET A 565 4.57 -22.38 -14.30
CA MET A 565 5.47 -22.06 -15.42
C MET A 565 5.29 -20.65 -15.99
N SER A 566 4.13 -20.01 -15.77
CA SER A 566 3.79 -18.72 -16.40
C SER A 566 3.67 -17.56 -15.42
N HIS A 567 3.30 -17.83 -14.16
CA HIS A 567 3.06 -16.79 -13.15
C HIS A 567 4.06 -16.82 -12.00
N MET A 568 4.89 -17.86 -11.88
CA MET A 568 5.89 -18.00 -10.82
C MET A 568 7.28 -18.26 -11.40
N MET A 569 8.30 -17.83 -10.68
CA MET A 569 9.67 -18.20 -10.92
C MET A 569 9.92 -19.58 -10.30
N CYS A 570 10.14 -20.57 -11.17
CA CYS A 570 10.61 -21.90 -10.77
C CYS A 570 12.13 -21.88 -10.61
N PHE A 571 12.68 -22.60 -9.63
CA PHE A 571 14.11 -22.55 -9.31
C PHE A 571 14.93 -23.67 -9.96
N GLY A 572 14.29 -24.77 -10.39
CA GLY A 572 14.95 -25.85 -11.14
C GLY A 572 15.75 -26.83 -10.27
N LEU A 573 15.46 -26.91 -8.97
CA LEU A 573 16.10 -27.88 -8.08
C LEU A 573 15.55 -29.30 -8.35
N PRO A 574 16.42 -30.31 -8.46
CA PRO A 574 15.98 -31.69 -8.67
C PRO A 574 15.37 -32.28 -7.39
N GLU A 575 14.50 -33.29 -7.53
CA GLU A 575 14.04 -34.10 -6.40
C GLU A 575 15.15 -35.05 -5.90
N LYS A 576 15.16 -35.33 -4.59
CA LYS A 576 16.19 -36.16 -3.95
C LYS A 576 16.29 -37.57 -4.56
N GLU A 577 15.14 -38.19 -4.84
CA GLU A 577 15.06 -39.54 -5.42
C GLU A 577 15.59 -39.58 -6.86
N LEU A 578 15.24 -38.59 -7.69
CA LEU A 578 15.77 -38.47 -9.05
C LEU A 578 17.28 -38.27 -9.07
N ARG A 579 17.81 -37.46 -8.15
CA ARG A 579 19.24 -37.27 -8.01
C ARG A 579 19.94 -38.57 -7.59
N ALA A 580 19.36 -39.30 -6.65
CA ALA A 580 19.89 -40.60 -6.21
C ALA A 580 19.90 -41.61 -7.37
N LYS A 581 18.82 -41.72 -8.13
CA LYS A 581 18.74 -42.58 -9.32
C LYS A 581 19.72 -42.15 -10.41
N LYS A 582 19.85 -40.86 -10.72
CA LYS A 582 20.83 -40.36 -11.70
C LYS A 582 22.27 -40.67 -11.28
N LYS A 583 22.58 -40.56 -9.99
CA LYS A 583 23.88 -40.98 -9.43
C LYS A 583 24.08 -42.50 -9.55
N GLN A 584 23.07 -43.30 -9.20
CA GLN A 584 23.12 -44.76 -9.34
C GLN A 584 23.28 -45.20 -10.79
N MET A 585 22.57 -44.57 -11.73
CA MET A 585 22.70 -44.82 -13.17
C MET A 585 24.08 -44.42 -13.69
N ALA A 586 24.63 -43.29 -13.27
CA ALA A 586 26.00 -42.90 -13.61
C ALA A 586 27.05 -43.90 -13.08
N LEU A 587 26.79 -44.51 -11.91
CA LEU A 587 27.61 -45.58 -11.33
C LEU A 587 27.45 -46.94 -12.05
N THR A 588 26.24 -47.28 -12.51
CA THR A 588 25.99 -48.53 -13.26
C THR A 588 26.33 -48.43 -14.75
N THR A 589 26.49 -47.22 -15.33
CA THR A 589 27.04 -47.08 -16.69
C THR A 589 28.54 -47.44 -16.75
N ALA A 590 29.19 -47.63 -15.59
CA ALA A 590 30.52 -48.24 -15.48
C ALA A 590 30.49 -49.78 -15.28
N GLY A 591 29.31 -50.39 -15.19
CA GLY A 591 29.14 -51.84 -15.02
C GLY A 591 27.79 -52.28 -15.58
N GLY A 592 27.79 -52.65 -16.86
CA GLY A 592 26.58 -52.95 -17.62
C GLY A 592 25.76 -54.10 -17.00
N ALA A 593 24.55 -53.76 -16.57
CA ALA A 593 23.44 -54.70 -16.41
C ALA A 593 22.12 -53.94 -16.54
N SER A 594 21.38 -54.20 -17.62
CA SER A 594 20.02 -53.74 -17.79
C SER A 594 19.07 -54.62 -16.97
N VAL A 595 18.44 -54.05 -15.95
CA VAL A 595 17.32 -54.71 -15.25
C VAL A 595 16.03 -54.13 -15.81
N THR A 596 15.36 -54.90 -16.66
CA THR A 596 13.93 -54.77 -16.95
C THR A 596 13.15 -55.35 -15.79
N SER A 597 12.31 -54.54 -15.14
CA SER A 597 11.27 -55.02 -14.23
C SER A 597 9.94 -54.39 -14.60
N ASP A 598 9.15 -55.20 -15.29
CA ASP A 598 7.73 -54.99 -15.57
C ASP A 598 6.95 -55.45 -14.33
N SER A 599 6.26 -54.52 -13.65
CA SER A 599 5.31 -54.83 -12.57
C SER A 599 4.37 -53.63 -12.38
N GLY A 600 3.06 -53.94 -12.34
CA GLY A 600 1.95 -53.02 -12.52
C GLY A 600 1.98 -51.75 -11.69
N SER A 601 1.58 -50.65 -12.34
CA SER A 601 1.55 -49.29 -11.81
C SER A 601 0.63 -49.18 -10.59
N ASP A 602 1.21 -49.03 -9.41
CA ASP A 602 0.49 -48.38 -8.33
C ASP A 602 0.42 -46.90 -8.72
N GLY A 603 -0.78 -46.32 -8.81
CA GLY A 603 -1.05 -45.05 -9.52
C GLY A 603 -0.48 -43.76 -8.89
N LEU A 604 0.73 -43.82 -8.33
CA LEU A 604 1.47 -42.77 -7.66
C LEU A 604 2.44 -42.06 -8.63
N TYR A 605 2.38 -40.73 -8.61
CA TYR A 605 3.19 -39.84 -9.43
C TYR A 605 3.97 -38.87 -8.56
N MET A 606 5.04 -38.31 -9.12
CA MET A 606 5.86 -37.27 -8.51
C MET A 606 5.90 -36.05 -9.42
N VAL A 607 5.71 -34.85 -8.85
CA VAL A 607 5.87 -33.59 -9.58
C VAL A 607 7.29 -33.10 -9.34
N VAL A 608 8.03 -32.84 -10.42
CA VAL A 608 9.45 -32.47 -10.35
C VAL A 608 9.73 -31.27 -11.25
N GLN A 609 10.90 -30.64 -11.05
CA GLN A 609 11.44 -29.68 -12.00
C GLN A 609 12.76 -30.17 -12.59
N ASP A 610 12.98 -29.84 -13.85
CA ASP A 610 14.28 -29.99 -14.50
C ASP A 610 15.21 -28.78 -14.23
N GLY A 611 16.46 -28.86 -14.71
CA GLY A 611 17.42 -27.75 -14.59
C GLY A 611 17.02 -26.51 -15.38
N ASP A 612 16.13 -26.66 -16.36
CA ASP A 612 15.57 -25.58 -17.18
C ASP A 612 14.31 -24.95 -16.54
N ARG A 613 13.96 -25.38 -15.32
CA ARG A 613 12.88 -24.86 -14.47
C ARG A 613 11.48 -25.21 -15.00
N HIS A 614 11.35 -26.23 -15.83
CA HIS A 614 10.06 -26.75 -16.28
C HIS A 614 9.50 -27.79 -15.31
N VAL A 615 8.18 -27.78 -15.15
CA VAL A 615 7.49 -28.70 -14.24
C VAL A 615 7.01 -29.94 -15.02
N HIS A 616 7.47 -31.10 -14.55
CA HIS A 616 7.20 -32.41 -15.14
C HIS A 616 6.42 -33.30 -14.17
N LEU A 617 5.74 -34.30 -14.73
CA LEU A 617 5.05 -35.32 -13.95
C LEU A 617 5.68 -36.67 -14.26
N ILE A 618 6.15 -37.34 -13.23
CA ILE A 618 6.89 -38.57 -13.36
C ILE A 618 6.15 -39.71 -12.65
N ASP A 619 6.20 -40.92 -13.18
CA ASP A 619 5.62 -42.11 -12.57
C ASP A 619 6.51 -42.74 -11.48
N GLU A 620 6.08 -43.88 -10.93
CA GLU A 620 6.83 -44.63 -9.92
C GLU A 620 8.17 -45.17 -10.42
N GLN A 621 8.27 -45.48 -11.72
CA GLN A 621 9.52 -45.91 -12.37
C GLN A 621 10.47 -44.74 -12.67
N LEU A 622 10.10 -43.53 -12.26
CA LEU A 622 10.82 -42.30 -12.55
C LEU A 622 10.89 -41.98 -14.06
N ALA A 623 9.89 -42.42 -14.83
CA ALA A 623 9.72 -42.08 -16.24
C ALA A 623 8.76 -40.90 -16.43
N ASP A 624 9.07 -40.02 -17.38
CA ASP A 624 8.30 -38.80 -17.63
C ASP A 624 6.97 -39.10 -18.34
N VAL A 625 5.89 -38.52 -17.84
CA VAL A 625 4.56 -38.67 -18.42
C VAL A 625 4.42 -37.66 -19.55
N THR A 626 4.53 -38.16 -20.79
CA THR A 626 4.42 -37.32 -22.00
C THR A 626 3.12 -36.53 -22.05
N SER A 627 3.17 -35.35 -22.66
CA SER A 627 2.02 -34.43 -22.69
C SER A 627 0.79 -35.03 -23.37
N LEU A 628 0.97 -35.89 -24.37
CA LEU A 628 -0.12 -36.61 -25.04
C LEU A 628 -0.87 -37.50 -24.05
N VAL A 629 -0.14 -38.34 -23.31
CA VAL A 629 -0.71 -39.26 -22.31
C VAL A 629 -1.40 -38.46 -21.22
N TYR A 630 -0.80 -37.37 -20.78
CA TYR A 630 -1.40 -36.51 -19.76
C TYR A 630 -2.65 -35.78 -20.25
N ASN A 631 -2.65 -35.27 -21.48
CA ASN A 631 -3.82 -34.60 -22.06
C ASN A 631 -5.00 -35.58 -22.24
N ILE A 632 -4.76 -36.86 -22.53
CA ILE A 632 -5.80 -37.90 -22.49
C ILE A 632 -6.38 -38.07 -21.08
N LYS A 633 -5.52 -38.08 -20.05
CA LYS A 633 -5.93 -38.09 -18.63
C LYS A 633 -6.74 -36.85 -18.25
N VAL A 634 -6.40 -35.67 -18.77
CA VAL A 634 -7.14 -34.41 -18.60
C VAL A 634 -8.53 -34.48 -19.22
N LEU A 635 -8.66 -34.99 -20.45
CA LEU A 635 -9.94 -35.18 -21.14
C LEU A 635 -10.85 -36.13 -20.34
N LYS A 636 -10.32 -37.29 -19.93
CA LYS A 636 -11.03 -38.28 -19.09
C LYS A 636 -11.22 -37.85 -17.63
N ASN A 637 -10.62 -36.73 -17.21
CA ASN A 637 -10.61 -36.24 -15.84
C ASN A 637 -10.16 -37.29 -14.81
N THR A 638 -9.12 -38.05 -15.13
CA THR A 638 -8.67 -39.15 -14.27
C THR A 638 -8.16 -38.63 -12.93
N THR A 639 -8.27 -39.47 -11.91
CA THR A 639 -7.67 -39.21 -10.60
C THR A 639 -6.18 -39.53 -10.66
N ILE A 640 -5.37 -38.68 -10.04
CA ILE A 640 -3.91 -38.79 -9.97
C ILE A 640 -3.53 -38.66 -8.50
N SER A 641 -2.74 -39.62 -8.01
CA SER A 641 -2.19 -39.59 -6.66
C SER A 641 -0.77 -39.08 -6.72
N VAL A 642 -0.51 -37.88 -6.20
CA VAL A 642 0.84 -37.31 -6.16
C VAL A 642 1.45 -37.59 -4.78
N ARG A 643 2.61 -38.25 -4.72
CA ARG A 643 3.34 -38.49 -3.47
C ARG A 643 4.26 -37.36 -3.08
#